data_AF-A0A812YVS5-F1
#
_entry.id   AF-A0A812YVS5-F1
#
_cell.length_a   1.000
_cell.length_b   1.000
_cell.length_c   1.000
_cell.angle_alpha   90.00
_cell.angle_beta   90.00
_cell.angle_gamma   90.00
#
_symmetry.space_group_name_H-M   'P 1'
#
loop_
_entity.id
_entity.type
_entity.pdbx_description
1 polymer ?
#
loop_
_entity_poly.entity_id
_entity_poly.type
_entity_poly.pdbx_seq_one_letter_code
_entity_poly.pdbx_strand_id
1 'polypeptide(L)'
;MLWQVLQRIQSRQVNCEILLKVYRSIVRRLQCRRGKKSPQLLDIIEHWNCRKTKLENQENAAEDLLERLQCQAQNQTASSQPAAQPRKRHKGKKQADSAASASVSVSQARGLDSNENPFEASGLIRQNVTYKWAPEDIGIRTRRYARGPACQNLGRAWQAVVVPHTTDLDIENCCFVVMLQLLDRLEINQREWSKQRETLRRCAQERDRVIAEELQVDRETGKDVLNKVFNGGSPPTSLRDNSFVKQLQELSVYCRWIAVAALPEVFKQMLENEEKENPEASTLHHLWTVAEDVIVDAWLDKVQGRNPEHVSMHFDGLRISTAVMENVDDFCAACSSHIQRKTGFNVRIRAKEHLFFLQHIERKSSALESECPAELLQPGNCILASLHHLGFAKEAHDMVANTESEFQHYFERRHHRTYAQVSEGTGLVLLPDLSSISLPRTSKVLMHVATHGKPHCVAVELLDGEVQVTDGAVQRTVSEKDFTLFRKLAVDSKYILFFEVYRNKHEMPAEGSNADDSLTAREIESLLDFQAAGQEDGECDDFVVDVDQDAVDDDSLSEQDEDLQDSDDEAVVRVGDVLLGKLQREAGNCCVHQIVRTEENEYRCPFCPFRSFSCSQSTKRVLAHVKNYHNERKQYVASGTKQLKIIISLHDSDQCSRKSSENYLARSSEILRSTVQPALSSRRMLIDRHIRLVFTDRGPEYWNLECLQRSSLRRVRNLYYTQEFGQMVFQEFLMHEAKVYSLHAVLVGRVTPDMCSLLPRFVNHWWPIIEDIFQSSKEDKERAAFRGEVMTLRGRTGAVMVLEPIATDESEACVRTMANRIPSRGLGQIQFVRVDNPSKKFWEELRLICPNLQVMALDPVHLAMTYEFASSRKRTPGSKMLRLVLSKLTARDDQCSGQEWGPTFSGSSCRPLTHEEDIARNHIESRSMKSREAERILKNLDPQKPFYFRLDFIKAIAAICSVYSEEVKRIAPGPNRPVYKLLHSATAAGRAEWYFNNTRMLHSMASSRLTLLPTGTTSNESLHREINVWFRETYRLHQTSLYLKLSILKLAKNLSHNAALYRPTTRQMKQAEVLARVTSESVWSGREWNDWCSELDQEGVPAKANLPWLKERKRQQAEVKKSVRKKPAASKDERRTRVHRTPHTLKRKDSLRRAGVRQDVCKKRGATQ
;
A
#
# COMPACT_ATOMS: atom_id res chain seq x y z
N MET A 1 12.27 -19.97 -10.97
CA MET A 1 13.16 -19.28 -10.01
C MET A 1 12.68 -17.87 -9.66
N LEU A 2 12.85 -16.83 -10.49
CA LEU A 2 12.48 -15.45 -10.12
C LEU A 2 11.03 -15.31 -9.61
N TRP A 3 10.06 -15.89 -10.33
CA TRP A 3 8.65 -15.91 -9.92
C TRP A 3 8.45 -16.60 -8.56
N GLN A 4 9.09 -17.75 -8.33
CA GLN A 4 8.99 -18.47 -7.04
C GLN A 4 9.53 -17.61 -5.89
N VAL A 5 10.70 -16.98 -6.06
CA VAL A 5 11.35 -16.20 -4.98
C VAL A 5 10.63 -14.88 -4.70
N LEU A 6 10.03 -14.23 -5.71
CA LEU A 6 9.25 -13.00 -5.52
C LEU A 6 7.81 -13.25 -5.07
N GLN A 7 7.12 -14.24 -5.64
CA GLN A 7 5.66 -14.40 -5.48
C GLN A 7 5.25 -15.51 -4.51
N ARG A 8 6.10 -16.53 -4.28
CA ARG A 8 5.81 -17.60 -3.30
C ARG A 8 6.47 -17.39 -1.94
N ILE A 9 7.66 -16.77 -1.88
CA ILE A 9 8.36 -16.51 -0.60
C ILE A 9 7.87 -15.20 0.03
N GLN A 10 6.60 -15.21 0.48
CA GLN A 10 5.93 -14.05 1.08
C GLN A 10 6.73 -13.39 2.22
N SER A 11 7.33 -14.18 3.11
CA SER A 11 8.13 -13.71 4.24
C SER A 11 9.31 -12.82 3.85
N ARG A 12 9.84 -13.01 2.64
CA ARG A 12 10.94 -12.20 2.12
C ARG A 12 10.47 -10.81 1.68
N GLN A 13 9.26 -10.69 1.12
CA GLN A 13 8.65 -9.39 0.81
C GLN A 13 8.40 -8.61 2.11
N VAL A 14 7.79 -9.26 3.10
CA VAL A 14 7.50 -8.66 4.42
C VAL A 14 8.77 -8.13 5.08
N ASN A 15 9.85 -8.92 5.16
CA ASN A 15 11.12 -8.46 5.76
C ASN A 15 11.72 -7.25 5.01
N CYS A 16 11.57 -7.20 3.68
CA CYS A 16 12.02 -6.05 2.89
C CYS A 16 11.19 -4.79 3.18
N GLU A 17 9.87 -4.91 3.27
CA GLU A 17 8.97 -3.80 3.61
C GLU A 17 9.23 -3.26 5.02
N ILE A 18 9.51 -4.14 6.00
CA ILE A 18 9.94 -3.78 7.35
C ILE A 18 11.26 -3.00 7.31
N LEU A 19 12.29 -3.49 6.60
CA LEU A 19 13.56 -2.77 6.45
C LEU A 19 13.35 -1.36 5.88
N LEU A 20 12.52 -1.24 4.86
CA LEU A 20 12.20 0.07 4.27
C LEU A 20 11.42 0.98 5.23
N LYS A 21 10.46 0.45 6.01
CA LYS A 21 9.76 1.18 7.08
C LYS A 21 10.75 1.73 8.12
N VAL A 22 11.67 0.88 8.59
CA VAL A 22 12.67 1.22 9.62
C VAL A 22 13.71 2.21 9.08
N TYR A 23 14.28 2.00 7.88
CA TYR A 23 15.23 2.93 7.29
C TYR A 23 14.61 4.31 7.02
N ARG A 24 13.33 4.36 6.60
CA ARG A 24 12.58 5.62 6.47
C ARG A 24 12.38 6.31 7.82
N SER A 25 12.09 5.57 8.90
CA SER A 25 11.99 6.09 10.27
C SER A 25 13.32 6.70 10.74
N ILE A 26 14.43 5.96 10.65
CA ILE A 26 15.76 6.41 11.07
C ILE A 26 16.14 7.69 10.32
N VAL A 27 16.05 7.68 8.98
CA VAL A 27 16.33 8.87 8.16
C VAL A 27 15.50 10.07 8.62
N ARG A 28 14.19 9.90 8.82
CA ARG A 28 13.28 10.99 9.23
C ARG A 28 13.66 11.53 10.61
N ARG A 29 13.93 10.64 11.59
CA ARG A 29 14.38 10.98 12.95
C ARG A 29 15.65 11.82 12.93
N LEU A 30 16.68 11.37 12.22
CA LEU A 30 17.97 12.06 12.14
C LEU A 30 17.89 13.37 11.34
N GLN A 31 17.09 13.41 10.27
CA GLN A 31 16.87 14.63 9.49
C GLN A 31 16.13 15.72 10.26
N CYS A 32 15.20 15.36 11.16
CA CYS A 32 14.41 16.30 11.96
C CYS A 32 15.12 16.86 13.21
N ARG A 33 16.34 16.42 13.53
CA ARG A 33 17.10 16.89 14.69
C ARG A 33 17.48 18.37 14.57
N ARG A 34 17.32 19.12 15.67
CA ARG A 34 17.50 20.59 15.72
C ARG A 34 18.96 20.99 15.93
N GLY A 35 19.35 22.13 15.38
CA GLY A 35 20.70 22.69 15.47
C GLY A 35 21.48 22.59 14.15
N LYS A 36 22.71 23.10 14.13
CA LYS A 36 23.63 22.92 13.00
C LYS A 36 24.11 21.47 13.03
N LYS A 37 23.72 20.68 12.04
CA LYS A 37 24.12 19.26 11.94
C LYS A 37 25.65 19.17 11.84
N SER A 38 26.25 18.30 12.66
CA SER A 38 27.67 17.98 12.51
C SER A 38 27.91 17.25 11.19
N PRO A 39 29.13 17.31 10.60
CA PRO A 39 29.46 16.50 9.41
C PRO A 39 29.17 15.01 9.64
N GLN A 40 29.53 14.49 10.82
CA GLN A 40 29.25 13.10 11.23
C GLN A 40 27.75 12.74 11.16
N LEU A 41 26.85 13.62 11.60
CA LEU A 41 25.41 13.37 11.51
C LEU A 41 24.89 13.42 10.07
N LEU A 42 25.51 14.21 9.19
CA LEU A 42 25.20 14.22 7.77
C LEU A 42 25.67 12.92 7.09
N ASP A 43 26.87 12.45 7.42
CA ASP A 43 27.41 11.17 6.93
C ASP A 43 26.49 9.99 7.31
N ILE A 44 25.96 9.97 8.55
CA ILE A 44 25.00 8.95 9.01
C ILE A 44 23.65 9.06 8.26
N ILE A 45 23.14 10.27 8.03
CA ILE A 45 21.91 10.49 7.24
C ILE A 45 22.09 10.03 5.78
N GLU A 46 23.26 10.28 5.19
CA GLU A 46 23.61 9.82 3.84
C GLU A 46 23.70 8.30 3.79
N HIS A 47 24.35 7.67 4.78
CA HIS A 47 24.45 6.21 4.91
C HIS A 47 23.07 5.52 4.90
N TRP A 48 22.16 5.95 5.78
CA TRP A 48 20.82 5.35 5.88
C TRP A 48 19.96 5.61 4.63
N ASN A 49 20.06 6.78 4.01
CA ASN A 49 19.40 7.02 2.72
C ASN A 49 19.96 6.15 1.60
N CYS A 50 21.28 5.97 1.56
CA CYS A 50 21.95 5.12 0.58
C CYS A 50 21.50 3.65 0.71
N ARG A 51 21.41 3.12 1.94
CA ARG A 51 20.87 1.76 2.19
C ARG A 51 19.42 1.63 1.73
N LYS A 52 18.56 2.58 2.11
CA LYS A 52 17.14 2.64 1.70
C LYS A 52 16.99 2.61 0.17
N THR A 53 17.58 3.57 -0.53
CA THR A 53 17.40 3.67 -1.99
C THR A 53 18.07 2.52 -2.75
N LYS A 54 19.18 1.96 -2.27
CA LYS A 54 19.78 0.74 -2.85
C LYS A 54 18.92 -0.51 -2.66
N LEU A 55 18.12 -0.58 -1.59
CA LEU A 55 17.16 -1.67 -1.40
C LEU A 55 15.91 -1.43 -2.27
N GLU A 56 15.28 -0.25 -2.21
CA GLU A 56 14.11 0.13 -3.04
C GLU A 56 14.37 -0.14 -4.53
N ASN A 57 15.51 0.32 -5.08
CA ASN A 57 15.84 0.10 -6.49
C ASN A 57 16.11 -1.37 -6.84
N GLN A 58 16.60 -2.17 -5.87
CA GLN A 58 16.86 -3.60 -6.07
C GLN A 58 15.56 -4.41 -6.13
N GLU A 59 14.53 -3.99 -5.40
CA GLU A 59 13.20 -4.61 -5.45
C GLU A 59 12.49 -4.29 -6.76
N ASN A 60 12.30 -3.00 -7.04
CA ASN A 60 11.54 -2.55 -8.20
C ASN A 60 12.11 -3.14 -9.51
N ALA A 61 13.44 -3.21 -9.65
CA ALA A 61 14.07 -3.78 -10.85
C ALA A 61 13.82 -5.29 -11.03
N ALA A 62 13.55 -6.03 -9.95
CA ALA A 62 13.22 -7.46 -10.00
C ALA A 62 11.72 -7.68 -10.27
N GLU A 63 10.86 -6.85 -9.69
CA GLU A 63 9.41 -6.82 -9.96
C GLU A 63 9.11 -6.42 -11.41
N ASP A 64 9.67 -5.30 -11.89
CA ASP A 64 9.51 -4.84 -13.28
C ASP A 64 9.97 -5.90 -14.30
N LEU A 65 11.03 -6.66 -13.98
CA LEU A 65 11.51 -7.75 -14.82
C LEU A 65 10.54 -8.94 -14.81
N LEU A 66 9.99 -9.30 -13.64
CA LEU A 66 9.03 -10.38 -13.52
C LEU A 66 7.75 -10.07 -14.28
N GLU A 67 7.17 -8.87 -14.12
CA GLU A 67 5.97 -8.42 -14.86
C GLU A 67 6.20 -8.53 -16.37
N ARG A 68 7.35 -8.03 -16.85
CA ARG A 68 7.73 -8.11 -18.28
C ARG A 68 7.81 -9.56 -18.78
N LEU A 69 8.35 -10.49 -17.99
CA LEU A 69 8.43 -11.90 -18.34
C LEU A 69 7.05 -12.58 -18.33
N GLN A 70 6.19 -12.24 -17.37
CA GLN A 70 4.80 -12.74 -17.31
C GLN A 70 3.99 -12.29 -18.53
N CYS A 71 4.10 -11.02 -18.92
CA CYS A 71 3.48 -10.52 -20.16
C CYS A 71 4.01 -11.26 -21.40
N GLN A 72 5.29 -11.63 -21.46
CA GLN A 72 5.83 -12.42 -22.57
C GLN A 72 5.26 -13.85 -22.60
N ALA A 73 5.16 -14.52 -21.45
CA ALA A 73 4.59 -15.85 -21.33
C ALA A 73 3.11 -15.90 -21.81
N GLN A 74 2.29 -14.94 -21.35
CA GLN A 74 0.89 -14.82 -21.75
C GLN A 74 0.69 -14.58 -23.26
N ASN A 75 1.58 -13.82 -23.89
CA ASN A 75 1.52 -13.59 -25.34
C ASN A 75 1.92 -14.83 -26.15
N GLN A 76 2.82 -15.67 -25.64
CA GLN A 76 3.22 -16.92 -26.30
C GLN A 76 2.08 -17.95 -26.27
N THR A 77 1.39 -18.13 -25.13
CA THR A 77 0.25 -19.05 -25.02
C THR A 77 -0.97 -18.60 -25.83
N ALA A 78 -1.21 -17.29 -25.95
CA ALA A 78 -2.22 -16.73 -26.85
C ALA A 78 -1.94 -17.01 -28.34
N SER A 79 -0.66 -17.03 -28.75
CA SER A 79 -0.25 -17.29 -30.14
C SER A 79 -0.37 -18.75 -30.59
N SER A 80 -0.56 -19.69 -29.66
CA SER A 80 -0.59 -21.14 -29.95
C SER A 80 -1.99 -21.73 -30.18
N GLN A 81 -3.07 -20.94 -30.10
CA GLN A 81 -4.41 -21.40 -30.50
C GLN A 81 -4.63 -21.25 -32.02
N PRO A 82 -5.09 -22.31 -32.74
CA PRO A 82 -5.22 -22.25 -34.19
C PRO A 82 -6.38 -21.34 -34.63
N ALA A 83 -6.06 -20.27 -35.35
CA ALA A 83 -7.04 -19.33 -35.87
C ALA A 83 -8.00 -19.99 -36.89
N ALA A 84 -9.29 -20.04 -36.56
CA ALA A 84 -10.32 -20.57 -37.46
C ALA A 84 -10.51 -19.65 -38.68
N GLN A 85 -10.19 -20.15 -39.88
CA GLN A 85 -10.36 -19.39 -41.12
C GLN A 85 -11.85 -19.20 -41.51
N PRO A 86 -12.24 -18.04 -42.07
CA PRO A 86 -13.62 -17.77 -42.47
C PRO A 86 -13.97 -18.51 -43.77
N ARG A 87 -14.73 -19.61 -43.69
CA ARG A 87 -15.24 -20.33 -44.87
C ARG A 87 -16.37 -19.58 -45.58
N LYS A 88 -16.21 -19.37 -46.89
CA LYS A 88 -17.23 -18.80 -47.78
C LYS A 88 -18.46 -19.72 -47.91
N ARG A 89 -19.64 -19.11 -48.08
CA ARG A 89 -20.93 -19.78 -48.35
C ARG A 89 -20.90 -20.59 -49.67
N HIS A 90 -21.49 -21.79 -49.65
CA HIS A 90 -22.18 -22.37 -50.81
C HIS A 90 -23.51 -23.04 -50.37
N LYS A 91 -24.51 -23.04 -51.27
CA LYS A 91 -25.88 -23.55 -51.06
C LYS A 91 -25.98 -25.05 -51.39
N GLY A 92 -26.85 -25.82 -50.70
CA GLY A 92 -27.25 -27.16 -51.18
C GLY A 92 -28.15 -28.03 -50.27
N LYS A 93 -29.48 -27.82 -50.33
CA LYS A 93 -30.63 -28.75 -50.10
C LYS A 93 -30.55 -30.01 -49.18
N LYS A 94 -31.56 -30.10 -48.26
CA LYS A 94 -32.51 -31.23 -47.94
C LYS A 94 -31.92 -32.65 -47.72
N GLN A 95 -32.26 -33.49 -46.72
CA GLN A 95 -33.43 -33.75 -45.82
C GLN A 95 -32.92 -34.62 -44.61
N ALA A 96 -33.60 -34.96 -43.50
CA ALA A 96 -34.85 -34.55 -42.82
C ALA A 96 -34.94 -35.15 -41.39
N ASP A 97 -36.05 -34.87 -40.67
CA ASP A 97 -36.72 -35.60 -39.57
C ASP A 97 -35.92 -36.27 -38.43
N SER A 98 -35.88 -35.61 -37.26
CA SER A 98 -36.82 -35.89 -36.15
C SER A 98 -36.55 -34.96 -34.95
N ALA A 99 -37.57 -34.69 -34.12
CA ALA A 99 -37.54 -33.58 -33.16
C ALA A 99 -37.50 -34.04 -31.69
N ALA A 100 -36.64 -33.39 -30.90
CA ALA A 100 -36.80 -33.22 -29.46
C ALA A 100 -36.16 -31.89 -29.02
N SER A 101 -36.94 -31.00 -28.42
CA SER A 101 -36.52 -29.65 -28.06
C SER A 101 -35.87 -29.58 -26.66
N ALA A 102 -34.63 -29.10 -26.59
CA ALA A 102 -34.00 -28.67 -25.33
C ALA A 102 -33.29 -27.32 -25.55
N SER A 103 -33.63 -26.34 -24.72
CA SER A 103 -33.09 -24.98 -24.77
C SER A 103 -31.65 -24.93 -24.27
N VAL A 104 -30.73 -24.44 -25.12
CA VAL A 104 -29.32 -24.25 -24.75
C VAL A 104 -29.16 -23.06 -23.81
N SER A 105 -28.80 -23.32 -22.55
CA SER A 105 -28.24 -22.33 -21.65
C SER A 105 -26.74 -22.18 -21.89
N VAL A 106 -26.31 -21.01 -22.36
CA VAL A 106 -24.88 -20.66 -22.45
C VAL A 106 -24.30 -20.67 -21.04
N SER A 107 -23.32 -21.54 -20.80
CA SER A 107 -22.65 -21.66 -19.51
C SER A 107 -21.14 -21.82 -19.68
N GLN A 108 -20.40 -21.23 -18.73
CA GLN A 108 -18.97 -21.44 -18.49
C GLN A 108 -17.99 -20.99 -19.58
N ALA A 109 -17.77 -19.67 -19.64
CA ALA A 109 -16.38 -19.21 -19.69
C ALA A 109 -15.79 -19.39 -18.28
N ARG A 110 -14.82 -20.29 -18.12
CA ARG A 110 -14.08 -20.43 -16.85
C ARG A 110 -13.19 -19.19 -16.66
N GLY A 111 -13.24 -18.57 -15.48
CA GLY A 111 -12.12 -17.76 -15.02
C GLY A 111 -10.92 -18.68 -14.79
N LEU A 112 -9.73 -18.23 -15.17
CA LEU A 112 -8.47 -18.87 -14.79
C LEU A 112 -8.17 -18.50 -13.34
N ASP A 113 -7.80 -19.48 -12.52
CA ASP A 113 -7.41 -19.25 -11.13
C ASP A 113 -6.06 -18.53 -11.09
N SER A 114 -5.92 -17.53 -10.20
CA SER A 114 -4.77 -16.62 -10.17
C SER A 114 -3.47 -17.20 -9.59
N ASN A 115 -3.45 -18.49 -9.25
CA ASN A 115 -2.33 -19.15 -8.57
C ASN A 115 -1.54 -20.13 -9.46
N GLU A 116 -1.99 -20.41 -10.69
CA GLU A 116 -1.21 -21.24 -11.62
C GLU A 116 0.06 -20.48 -12.08
N ASN A 117 1.21 -21.17 -12.05
CA ASN A 117 2.48 -20.60 -12.47
C ASN A 117 2.45 -20.29 -13.97
N PRO A 118 2.50 -19.01 -14.41
CA PRO A 118 2.36 -18.66 -15.82
C PRO A 118 3.52 -19.17 -16.69
N PHE A 119 4.58 -19.68 -16.06
CA PHE A 119 5.77 -20.24 -16.70
C PHE A 119 5.76 -21.77 -16.81
N GLU A 120 4.76 -22.48 -16.26
CA GLU A 120 4.70 -23.96 -16.39
C GLU A 120 4.29 -24.42 -17.79
N ALA A 121 3.47 -23.64 -18.48
CA ALA A 121 3.03 -23.94 -19.85
C ALA A 121 3.95 -23.34 -20.95
N SER A 122 4.92 -22.50 -20.57
CA SER A 122 5.85 -21.84 -21.52
C SER A 122 7.27 -22.37 -21.35
N GLY A 123 7.95 -22.61 -22.48
CA GLY A 123 9.34 -23.08 -22.48
C GLY A 123 10.35 -21.99 -22.12
N LEU A 124 11.59 -22.13 -22.62
CA LEU A 124 12.63 -21.12 -22.44
C LEU A 124 12.19 -19.74 -23.01
N ILE A 125 11.99 -18.77 -22.12
CA ILE A 125 11.66 -17.39 -22.51
C ILE A 125 12.93 -16.65 -22.93
N ARG A 126 13.01 -16.29 -24.21
CA ARG A 126 14.10 -15.48 -24.76
C ARG A 126 13.81 -14.00 -24.65
N GLN A 127 14.54 -13.30 -23.79
CA GLN A 127 14.47 -11.84 -23.66
C GLN A 127 15.56 -11.15 -24.49
N ASN A 128 15.16 -10.41 -25.53
CA ASN A 128 16.08 -9.52 -26.25
C ASN A 128 16.11 -8.14 -25.56
N VAL A 129 17.32 -7.63 -25.28
CA VAL A 129 17.54 -6.35 -24.59
C VAL A 129 18.26 -5.37 -25.52
N THR A 130 17.69 -4.19 -25.72
CA THR A 130 18.36 -3.09 -26.42
C THR A 130 19.15 -2.26 -25.41
N TYR A 131 20.38 -1.88 -25.75
CA TYR A 131 21.21 -0.99 -24.96
C TYR A 131 21.33 0.39 -25.62
N LYS A 132 21.51 1.43 -24.81
CA LYS A 132 21.72 2.82 -25.25
C LYS A 132 22.81 3.50 -24.43
N TRP A 133 23.47 4.49 -25.04
CA TRP A 133 24.34 5.43 -24.32
C TRP A 133 23.52 6.36 -23.44
N ALA A 134 24.07 6.77 -22.29
CA ALA A 134 23.42 7.75 -21.42
C ALA A 134 24.39 8.85 -20.98
N PRO A 135 23.93 10.12 -20.93
CA PRO A 135 22.68 10.63 -21.50
C PRO A 135 22.65 10.55 -23.05
N GLU A 136 21.48 10.33 -23.64
CA GLU A 136 21.31 10.12 -25.10
C GLU A 136 21.61 11.38 -25.92
N ASP A 137 21.53 12.54 -25.28
CA ASP A 137 21.62 13.90 -25.80
C ASP A 137 23.05 14.46 -25.88
N ILE A 138 24.05 13.83 -25.25
CA ILE A 138 25.44 14.32 -25.29
C ILE A 138 26.13 14.07 -26.64
N GLY A 139 25.63 13.13 -27.45
CA GLY A 139 26.16 12.87 -28.79
C GLY A 139 27.55 12.20 -28.84
N ILE A 140 28.09 11.77 -27.70
CA ILE A 140 29.29 10.93 -27.60
C ILE A 140 28.93 9.50 -27.18
N ARG A 141 29.75 8.51 -27.57
CA ARG A 141 29.64 7.13 -27.10
C ARG A 141 30.11 7.05 -25.64
N THR A 142 29.19 6.88 -24.70
CA THR A 142 29.49 6.73 -23.26
C THR A 142 29.18 5.31 -22.78
N ARG A 143 29.10 5.09 -21.46
CA ARG A 143 28.61 3.85 -20.85
C ARG A 143 27.21 3.46 -21.37
N ARG A 144 27.03 2.16 -21.65
CA ARG A 144 25.76 1.57 -22.13
C ARG A 144 24.84 1.14 -20.99
N TYR A 145 23.55 1.45 -21.14
CA TYR A 145 22.46 1.12 -20.22
C TYR A 145 21.35 0.35 -20.95
N ALA A 146 20.84 -0.70 -20.33
CA ALA A 146 19.73 -1.50 -20.83
C ALA A 146 18.42 -0.69 -20.87
N ARG A 147 17.66 -0.85 -21.96
CA ARG A 147 16.37 -0.16 -22.16
C ARG A 147 15.23 -0.96 -21.52
N GLY A 148 14.79 -0.49 -20.36
CA GLY A 148 13.80 -1.16 -19.53
C GLY A 148 14.39 -2.36 -18.78
N PRO A 149 13.56 -3.18 -18.11
CA PRO A 149 14.01 -4.20 -17.17
C PRO A 149 14.88 -5.26 -17.84
N ALA A 150 16.09 -5.46 -17.31
CA ALA A 150 17.09 -6.42 -17.78
C ALA A 150 18.04 -6.82 -16.64
N CYS A 151 18.88 -7.84 -16.89
CA CYS A 151 19.87 -8.32 -15.92
C CYS A 151 20.83 -7.22 -15.39
N GLN A 152 21.13 -6.19 -16.18
CA GLN A 152 21.97 -5.05 -15.76
C GLN A 152 21.32 -4.21 -14.64
N ASN A 153 19.99 -4.20 -14.55
CA ASN A 153 19.25 -3.43 -13.55
C ASN A 153 19.12 -4.19 -12.22
N LEU A 154 19.29 -5.51 -12.23
CA LEU A 154 19.17 -6.36 -11.04
C LEU A 154 20.37 -6.15 -10.09
N GLY A 155 20.09 -6.05 -8.79
CA GLY A 155 21.11 -6.14 -7.76
C GLY A 155 21.76 -7.54 -7.70
N ARG A 156 23.00 -7.63 -7.19
CA ARG A 156 23.81 -8.86 -7.18
C ARG A 156 23.09 -10.10 -6.61
N ALA A 157 22.30 -9.94 -5.54
CA ALA A 157 21.50 -11.03 -4.98
C ALA A 157 20.50 -11.61 -6.00
N TRP A 158 19.80 -10.74 -6.73
CA TRP A 158 18.90 -11.16 -7.80
C TRP A 158 19.65 -11.72 -9.01
N GLN A 159 20.81 -11.20 -9.37
CA GLN A 159 21.63 -11.81 -10.42
C GLN A 159 22.05 -13.25 -10.05
N ALA A 160 22.47 -13.48 -8.80
CA ALA A 160 22.84 -14.81 -8.30
C ALA A 160 21.66 -15.80 -8.26
N VAL A 161 20.43 -15.32 -8.02
CA VAL A 161 19.20 -16.16 -8.04
C VAL A 161 18.69 -16.43 -9.46
N VAL A 162 18.71 -15.42 -10.34
CA VAL A 162 18.01 -15.46 -11.64
C VAL A 162 18.89 -16.04 -12.76
N VAL A 163 20.19 -15.78 -12.73
CA VAL A 163 21.15 -16.22 -13.77
C VAL A 163 22.36 -16.99 -13.19
N PRO A 164 22.15 -18.04 -12.37
CA PRO A 164 23.25 -18.83 -11.78
C PRO A 164 24.10 -19.58 -12.81
N HIS A 165 23.60 -19.76 -14.04
CA HIS A 165 24.32 -20.35 -15.17
C HIS A 165 25.31 -19.38 -15.85
N THR A 166 25.51 -18.18 -15.28
CA THR A 166 26.37 -17.13 -15.86
C THR A 166 27.52 -16.77 -14.93
N THR A 167 28.66 -16.39 -15.53
CA THR A 167 29.79 -15.79 -14.82
C THR A 167 29.83 -14.29 -15.10
N ASP A 168 30.13 -13.50 -14.07
CA ASP A 168 30.34 -12.06 -14.14
C ASP A 168 31.82 -11.78 -14.39
N LEU A 169 32.17 -11.14 -15.50
CA LEU A 169 33.56 -10.81 -15.84
C LEU A 169 33.73 -9.30 -15.90
N ASP A 170 34.65 -8.75 -15.12
CA ASP A 170 34.85 -7.29 -15.00
C ASP A 170 36.32 -6.91 -15.20
N ILE A 171 36.56 -5.66 -15.59
CA ILE A 171 37.91 -5.08 -15.72
C ILE A 171 38.46 -4.74 -14.32
N GLU A 172 39.57 -5.37 -13.95
CA GLU A 172 40.27 -5.09 -12.70
C GLU A 172 40.76 -3.64 -12.69
N ASN A 173 40.19 -2.84 -11.77
CA ASN A 173 40.58 -1.45 -11.53
C ASN A 173 40.30 -0.48 -12.72
N CYS A 174 39.24 -0.76 -13.50
CA CYS A 174 38.85 -0.05 -14.73
C CYS A 174 39.17 1.45 -14.74
N CYS A 175 38.52 2.24 -13.88
CA CYS A 175 38.64 3.71 -13.88
C CYS A 175 40.10 4.21 -13.90
N PHE A 176 40.94 3.77 -12.95
CA PHE A 176 42.34 4.22 -12.86
C PHE A 176 43.23 3.66 -13.98
N VAL A 177 43.02 2.39 -14.36
CA VAL A 177 43.80 1.72 -15.41
C VAL A 177 43.52 2.34 -16.79
N VAL A 178 42.25 2.65 -17.07
CA VAL A 178 41.82 3.31 -18.31
C VAL A 178 42.25 4.78 -18.30
N MET A 179 42.07 5.51 -17.19
CA MET A 179 42.50 6.92 -17.08
C MET A 179 44.01 7.08 -17.29
N LEU A 180 44.85 6.25 -16.67
CA LEU A 180 46.31 6.34 -16.86
C LEU A 180 46.69 6.23 -18.33
N GLN A 181 46.16 5.21 -19.02
CA GLN A 181 46.45 4.96 -20.43
C GLN A 181 45.83 5.98 -21.37
N LEU A 182 44.66 6.54 -21.02
CA LEU A 182 44.01 7.58 -21.79
C LEU A 182 44.80 8.90 -21.70
N LEU A 183 45.20 9.30 -20.49
CA LEU A 183 45.98 10.53 -20.29
C LEU A 183 47.40 10.43 -20.85
N ASP A 184 48.05 9.26 -20.77
CA ASP A 184 49.36 9.03 -21.41
C ASP A 184 49.28 9.18 -22.95
N ARG A 185 48.15 8.81 -23.57
CA ARG A 185 47.90 9.00 -25.02
C ARG A 185 47.51 10.41 -25.42
N LEU A 186 47.13 11.28 -24.47
CA LEU A 186 46.85 12.69 -24.74
C LEU A 186 48.13 13.55 -24.77
N GLU A 187 49.30 12.96 -24.54
CA GLU A 187 50.62 13.60 -24.64
C GLU A 187 50.71 14.94 -23.88
N ILE A 188 50.19 14.94 -22.64
CA ILE A 188 50.00 16.15 -21.83
C ILE A 188 51.35 16.83 -21.51
N ASN A 189 51.63 17.90 -22.23
CA ASN A 189 52.86 18.69 -22.10
C ASN A 189 52.72 19.80 -21.03
N GLN A 190 52.59 19.40 -19.77
CA GLN A 190 52.67 20.29 -18.60
C GLN A 190 53.62 19.74 -17.55
N ARG A 191 54.31 20.62 -16.82
CA ARG A 191 55.39 20.24 -15.87
C ARG A 191 54.84 19.40 -14.72
N GLU A 192 53.67 19.80 -14.26
CA GLU A 192 52.94 19.26 -13.13
C GLU A 192 52.58 17.79 -13.38
N TRP A 193 52.17 17.44 -14.60
CA TRP A 193 51.68 16.10 -14.98
C TRP A 193 52.56 14.96 -14.48
N SER A 194 53.88 15.13 -14.44
CA SER A 194 54.82 14.16 -13.83
C SER A 194 54.41 13.70 -12.42
N LYS A 195 53.98 14.62 -11.54
CA LYS A 195 53.52 14.36 -10.16
C LYS A 195 52.14 13.69 -10.15
N GLN A 196 51.17 14.23 -10.89
CA GLN A 196 49.82 13.66 -10.94
C GLN A 196 49.81 12.26 -11.56
N ARG A 197 50.59 12.05 -12.63
CA ARG A 197 50.78 10.76 -13.30
C ARG A 197 51.29 9.70 -12.35
N GLU A 198 52.25 10.01 -11.49
CA GLU A 198 52.76 9.04 -10.51
C GLU A 198 51.68 8.66 -9.48
N THR A 199 50.91 9.63 -8.98
CA THR A 199 49.77 9.34 -8.09
C THR A 199 48.72 8.45 -8.78
N LEU A 200 48.42 8.72 -10.06
CA LEU A 200 47.50 7.92 -10.87
C LEU A 200 48.05 6.52 -11.16
N ARG A 201 49.36 6.40 -11.43
CA ARG A 201 50.07 5.13 -11.63
C ARG A 201 49.99 4.26 -10.38
N ARG A 202 50.23 4.83 -9.19
CA ARG A 202 50.08 4.12 -7.92
C ARG A 202 48.64 3.65 -7.69
N CYS A 203 47.63 4.48 -7.97
CA CYS A 203 46.22 4.07 -7.93
C CYS A 203 45.86 2.98 -8.96
N ALA A 204 46.50 2.96 -10.14
CA ALA A 204 46.23 2.00 -11.21
C ALA A 204 46.91 0.64 -10.98
N GLN A 205 48.20 0.65 -10.62
CA GLN A 205 49.09 -0.52 -10.59
C GLN A 205 49.37 -1.04 -9.18
N GLU A 206 49.40 -0.17 -8.17
CA GLU A 206 49.79 -0.49 -6.79
C GLU A 206 48.61 -0.36 -5.81
N ARG A 207 47.37 -0.40 -6.31
CA ARG A 207 46.16 -0.09 -5.53
C ARG A 207 46.09 -0.78 -4.17
N ASP A 208 46.31 -2.10 -4.14
CA ASP A 208 46.17 -2.87 -2.90
C ASP A 208 47.29 -2.51 -1.90
N ARG A 209 48.48 -2.11 -2.40
CA ARG A 209 49.60 -1.58 -1.60
C ARG A 209 49.29 -0.19 -1.05
N VAL A 210 48.75 0.71 -1.88
CA VAL A 210 48.26 2.04 -1.46
C VAL A 210 47.20 1.90 -0.36
N ILE A 211 46.26 0.96 -0.49
CA ILE A 211 45.22 0.76 0.52
C ILE A 211 45.81 0.25 1.84
N ALA A 212 46.74 -0.71 1.80
CA ALA A 212 47.36 -1.30 2.99
C ALA A 212 48.36 -0.36 3.69
N GLU A 213 49.28 0.27 2.94
CA GLU A 213 50.39 1.05 3.50
C GLU A 213 50.02 2.53 3.75
N GLU A 214 49.34 3.18 2.80
CA GLU A 214 49.08 4.63 2.81
C GLU A 214 47.73 4.97 3.46
N LEU A 215 46.66 4.22 3.14
CA LEU A 215 45.33 4.47 3.70
C LEU A 215 45.08 3.71 5.01
N GLN A 216 45.75 2.58 5.21
CA GLN A 216 45.66 1.72 6.41
C GLN A 216 44.22 1.28 6.73
N VAL A 217 43.46 0.94 5.69
CA VAL A 217 42.07 0.43 5.79
C VAL A 217 41.92 -0.90 5.07
N ASP A 218 40.81 -1.60 5.29
CA ASP A 218 40.50 -2.82 4.55
C ASP A 218 40.29 -2.56 3.05
N ARG A 219 40.52 -3.59 2.24
CA ARG A 219 40.57 -3.51 0.78
C ARG A 219 39.32 -2.89 0.13
N GLU A 220 38.12 -3.21 0.63
CA GLU A 220 36.88 -2.66 0.07
C GLU A 220 36.67 -1.20 0.49
N THR A 221 36.86 -0.88 1.77
CA THR A 221 36.83 0.53 2.24
C THR A 221 37.82 1.40 1.45
N GLY A 222 39.04 0.89 1.23
CA GLY A 222 40.06 1.59 0.44
C GLY A 222 39.66 1.80 -1.03
N LYS A 223 39.11 0.79 -1.70
CA LYS A 223 38.60 0.92 -3.08
C LYS A 223 37.49 1.98 -3.18
N ASP A 224 36.55 1.99 -2.23
CA ASP A 224 35.46 2.97 -2.20
C ASP A 224 35.99 4.38 -1.96
N VAL A 225 36.95 4.57 -1.04
CA VAL A 225 37.59 5.86 -0.79
C VAL A 225 38.34 6.36 -2.03
N LEU A 226 39.17 5.52 -2.66
CA LEU A 226 39.92 5.89 -3.86
C LEU A 226 38.98 6.33 -5.00
N ASN A 227 37.95 5.54 -5.30
CA ASN A 227 36.98 5.88 -6.35
C ASN A 227 36.16 7.13 -6.00
N LYS A 228 35.69 7.28 -4.75
CA LYS A 228 34.91 8.44 -4.30
C LYS A 228 35.71 9.73 -4.43
N VAL A 229 36.95 9.74 -3.93
CA VAL A 229 37.82 10.92 -3.96
C VAL A 229 38.24 11.27 -5.38
N PHE A 230 38.61 10.29 -6.21
CA PHE A 230 38.99 10.54 -7.60
C PHE A 230 37.86 11.16 -8.43
N ASN A 231 36.62 10.71 -8.23
CA ASN A 231 35.44 11.29 -8.89
C ASN A 231 34.89 12.56 -8.18
N GLY A 232 35.69 13.23 -7.35
CA GLY A 232 35.37 14.55 -6.78
C GLY A 232 34.51 14.53 -5.51
N GLY A 233 34.32 13.37 -4.88
CA GLY A 233 33.63 13.24 -3.60
C GLY A 233 34.53 13.49 -2.39
N SER A 234 33.93 13.91 -1.27
CA SER A 234 34.66 14.14 -0.01
C SER A 234 35.22 12.83 0.59
N PRO A 235 36.47 12.81 1.09
CA PRO A 235 37.01 11.67 1.84
C PRO A 235 36.34 11.52 3.22
N PRO A 236 36.37 10.32 3.82
CA PRO A 236 35.93 10.11 5.20
C PRO A 236 36.67 11.02 6.19
N THR A 237 36.01 11.42 7.28
CA THR A 237 36.58 12.34 8.27
C THR A 237 37.90 11.82 8.87
N SER A 238 38.06 10.50 9.06
CA SER A 238 39.30 9.86 9.52
C SER A 238 40.48 9.94 8.54
N LEU A 239 40.21 10.07 7.24
CA LEU A 239 41.22 10.12 6.18
C LEU A 239 41.36 11.52 5.56
N ARG A 240 40.64 12.52 6.06
CA ARG A 240 40.68 13.91 5.54
C ARG A 240 42.09 14.49 5.54
N ASP A 241 42.90 14.16 6.54
CA ASP A 241 44.23 14.72 6.68
C ASP A 241 45.37 13.85 6.11
N ASN A 242 45.04 12.65 5.62
CA ASN A 242 45.99 11.71 5.01
C ASN A 242 46.69 12.32 3.78
N SER A 243 48.02 12.14 3.71
CA SER A 243 48.89 12.70 2.67
C SER A 243 48.54 12.20 1.27
N PHE A 244 48.32 10.90 1.11
CA PHE A 244 47.96 10.29 -0.17
C PHE A 244 46.56 10.74 -0.63
N VAL A 245 45.59 10.84 0.29
CA VAL A 245 44.25 11.36 -0.02
C VAL A 245 44.30 12.80 -0.54
N LYS A 246 45.14 13.67 0.04
CA LYS A 246 45.36 15.03 -0.45
C LYS A 246 45.97 15.04 -1.86
N GLN A 247 46.96 14.19 -2.14
CA GLN A 247 47.51 14.01 -3.49
C GLN A 247 46.46 13.50 -4.50
N LEU A 248 45.56 12.60 -4.07
CA LEU A 248 44.47 12.10 -4.91
C LEU A 248 43.40 13.18 -5.18
N GLN A 249 43.16 14.10 -4.25
CA GLN A 249 42.31 15.27 -4.48
C GLN A 249 42.92 16.25 -5.49
N GLU A 250 44.23 16.52 -5.39
CA GLU A 250 44.98 17.30 -6.41
C GLU A 250 44.88 16.64 -7.80
N LEU A 251 45.10 15.32 -7.88
CA LEU A 251 44.95 14.53 -9.10
C LEU A 251 43.51 14.60 -9.65
N SER A 252 42.49 14.51 -8.80
CA SER A 252 41.08 14.63 -9.21
C SER A 252 40.80 15.98 -9.85
N VAL A 253 41.23 17.08 -9.23
CA VAL A 253 41.08 18.44 -9.78
C VAL A 253 41.77 18.55 -11.14
N TYR A 254 43.00 18.06 -11.24
CA TYR A 254 43.77 18.07 -12.49
C TYR A 254 43.09 17.29 -13.62
N CYS A 255 42.61 16.07 -13.33
CA CYS A 255 41.88 15.25 -14.29
C CYS A 255 40.54 15.88 -14.71
N ARG A 256 39.84 16.58 -13.79
CA ARG A 256 38.62 17.32 -14.10
C ARG A 256 38.89 18.48 -15.06
N TRP A 257 39.97 19.25 -14.88
CA TRP A 257 40.37 20.29 -15.82
C TRP A 257 40.72 19.74 -17.20
N ILE A 258 41.45 18.61 -17.28
CA ILE A 258 41.72 17.93 -18.55
C ILE A 258 40.42 17.48 -19.22
N ALA A 259 39.48 16.89 -18.47
CA ALA A 259 38.21 16.45 -19.02
C ALA A 259 37.36 17.61 -19.56
N VAL A 260 37.34 18.75 -18.88
CA VAL A 260 36.69 19.99 -19.35
C VAL A 260 37.35 20.53 -20.62
N ALA A 261 38.69 20.48 -20.71
CA ALA A 261 39.41 20.91 -21.90
C ALA A 261 39.26 19.95 -23.10
N ALA A 262 39.17 18.65 -22.85
CA ALA A 262 39.03 17.61 -23.87
C ALA A 262 37.57 17.44 -24.36
N LEU A 263 36.59 17.72 -23.51
CA LEU A 263 35.16 17.57 -23.79
C LEU A 263 34.37 18.87 -23.45
N PRO A 264 34.69 20.02 -24.07
CA PRO A 264 34.11 21.31 -23.71
C PRO A 264 32.59 21.37 -23.93
N GLU A 265 32.08 20.75 -25.00
CA GLU A 265 30.63 20.69 -25.26
C GLU A 265 29.89 19.84 -24.23
N VAL A 266 30.50 18.74 -23.76
CA VAL A 266 29.95 17.90 -22.68
C VAL A 266 29.91 18.69 -21.38
N PHE A 267 30.99 19.40 -21.04
CA PHE A 267 31.03 20.25 -19.85
C PHE A 267 29.97 21.36 -19.89
N LYS A 268 29.80 22.00 -21.05
CA LYS A 268 28.77 23.01 -21.26
C LYS A 268 27.36 22.45 -21.04
N GLN A 269 27.05 21.27 -21.58
CA GLN A 269 25.77 20.60 -21.31
C GLN A 269 25.61 20.21 -19.82
N MET A 270 26.69 19.79 -19.15
CA MET A 270 26.65 19.52 -17.71
C MET A 270 26.46 20.79 -16.86
N LEU A 271 26.92 21.96 -17.33
CA LEU A 271 26.62 23.26 -16.71
C LEU A 271 25.18 23.72 -16.95
N GLU A 272 24.61 23.40 -18.11
CA GLU A 272 23.23 23.71 -18.47
C GLU A 272 22.20 22.82 -17.72
N ASN A 273 22.64 21.68 -17.18
CA ASN A 273 21.81 20.75 -16.41
C ASN A 273 21.74 21.13 -14.91
N GLU A 274 20.63 21.75 -14.48
CA GLU A 274 20.38 22.16 -13.07
C GLU A 274 20.43 21.02 -12.04
N GLU A 275 20.40 19.74 -12.44
CA GLU A 275 20.50 18.60 -11.52
C GLU A 275 21.95 18.18 -11.23
N LYS A 276 22.94 18.72 -11.95
CA LYS A 276 24.37 18.36 -11.79
C LYS A 276 25.10 19.34 -10.87
N GLU A 277 25.14 19.03 -9.58
CA GLU A 277 25.85 19.84 -8.58
C GLU A 277 27.38 19.96 -8.82
N ASN A 278 27.99 19.01 -9.53
CA ASN A 278 29.41 19.06 -9.93
C ASN A 278 29.59 18.69 -11.43
N PRO A 279 29.47 19.69 -12.33
CA PRO A 279 29.60 19.50 -13.77
C PRO A 279 31.00 19.03 -14.20
N GLU A 280 32.05 19.51 -13.53
CA GLU A 280 33.44 19.13 -13.81
C GLU A 280 33.68 17.63 -13.53
N ALA A 281 33.17 17.12 -12.40
CA ALA A 281 33.27 15.69 -12.05
C ALA A 281 32.42 14.81 -12.97
N SER A 282 31.25 15.31 -13.39
CA SER A 282 30.40 14.62 -14.38
C SER A 282 31.10 14.51 -15.74
N THR A 283 31.82 15.56 -16.15
CA THR A 283 32.61 15.57 -17.39
C THR A 283 33.80 14.60 -17.31
N LEU A 284 34.50 14.55 -16.17
CA LEU A 284 35.55 13.54 -15.93
C LEU A 284 34.99 12.11 -16.03
N HIS A 285 33.82 11.84 -15.47
CA HIS A 285 33.17 10.53 -15.61
C HIS A 285 32.88 10.17 -17.07
N HIS A 286 32.42 11.14 -17.87
CA HIS A 286 32.21 10.93 -19.31
C HIS A 286 33.52 10.68 -20.07
N LEU A 287 34.62 11.38 -19.75
CA LEU A 287 35.91 11.19 -20.41
C LEU A 287 36.38 9.71 -20.38
N TRP A 288 36.36 9.06 -19.21
CA TRP A 288 36.85 7.68 -19.10
C TRP A 288 35.82 6.62 -19.49
N THR A 289 34.51 6.92 -19.38
CA THR A 289 33.48 5.98 -19.85
C THR A 289 33.34 5.90 -21.37
N VAL A 290 33.85 6.88 -22.12
CA VAL A 290 34.04 6.76 -23.58
C VAL A 290 35.05 5.66 -23.91
N ALA A 291 36.20 5.64 -23.21
CA ALA A 291 37.21 4.60 -23.39
C ALA A 291 36.73 3.23 -22.89
N GLU A 292 35.93 3.19 -21.80
CA GLU A 292 35.23 1.97 -21.35
C GLU A 292 34.31 1.39 -22.43
N ASP A 293 33.45 2.20 -23.06
CA ASP A 293 32.56 1.75 -24.14
C ASP A 293 33.33 1.09 -25.29
N VAL A 294 34.43 1.71 -25.73
CA VAL A 294 35.30 1.18 -26.79
C VAL A 294 35.96 -0.15 -26.38
N ILE A 295 36.37 -0.28 -25.12
CA ILE A 295 36.93 -1.53 -24.57
C ILE A 295 35.86 -2.63 -24.52
N VAL A 296 34.66 -2.33 -24.04
CA VAL A 296 33.55 -3.29 -23.93
C VAL A 296 33.04 -3.71 -25.31
N ASP A 297 33.02 -2.81 -26.30
CA ASP A 297 32.69 -3.13 -27.70
C ASP A 297 33.69 -4.13 -28.30
N ALA A 298 34.99 -3.88 -28.10
CA ALA A 298 36.04 -4.79 -28.55
C ALA A 298 35.96 -6.15 -27.84
N TRP A 299 35.55 -6.18 -26.58
CA TRP A 299 35.35 -7.41 -25.82
C TRP A 299 34.12 -8.19 -26.28
N LEU A 300 32.99 -7.51 -26.53
CA LEU A 300 31.76 -8.13 -27.04
C LEU A 300 32.01 -8.89 -28.34
N ASP A 301 32.71 -8.29 -29.31
CA ASP A 301 33.01 -8.94 -30.59
C ASP A 301 33.78 -10.26 -30.42
N LYS A 302 34.66 -10.34 -29.40
CA LYS A 302 35.38 -11.57 -29.05
C LYS A 302 34.48 -12.63 -28.41
N VAL A 303 33.53 -12.20 -27.58
CA VAL A 303 32.57 -13.07 -26.87
C VAL A 303 31.50 -13.61 -27.81
N GLN A 304 30.93 -12.74 -28.67
CA GLN A 304 29.87 -13.10 -29.62
C GLN A 304 30.33 -14.19 -30.61
N GLY A 305 31.61 -14.20 -31.00
CA GLY A 305 32.20 -15.25 -31.83
C GLY A 305 32.19 -16.67 -31.21
N ARG A 306 31.72 -16.84 -29.97
CA ARG A 306 31.48 -18.15 -29.33
C ARG A 306 30.00 -18.51 -29.12
N ASN A 307 29.05 -17.69 -29.61
CA ASN A 307 27.60 -17.93 -29.52
C ASN A 307 27.09 -18.28 -28.10
N PRO A 308 27.31 -17.41 -27.08
CA PRO A 308 26.76 -17.63 -25.74
C PRO A 308 25.22 -17.64 -25.74
N GLU A 309 24.61 -18.50 -24.93
CA GLU A 309 23.14 -18.51 -24.70
C GLU A 309 22.68 -17.22 -24.01
N HIS A 310 23.46 -16.73 -23.04
CA HIS A 310 23.27 -15.48 -22.32
C HIS A 310 24.50 -14.58 -22.49
N VAL A 311 24.28 -13.33 -22.91
CA VAL A 311 25.26 -12.25 -22.82
C VAL A 311 24.56 -10.96 -22.40
N SER A 312 25.07 -10.28 -21.37
CA SER A 312 24.62 -8.95 -20.97
C SER A 312 25.79 -8.05 -20.56
N MET A 313 25.71 -6.77 -20.94
CA MET A 313 26.69 -5.75 -20.52
C MET A 313 26.38 -5.24 -19.11
N HIS A 314 27.42 -5.09 -18.30
CA HIS A 314 27.40 -4.58 -16.92
C HIS A 314 28.53 -3.56 -16.71
N PHE A 315 28.42 -2.40 -17.38
CA PHE A 315 29.36 -1.28 -17.21
C PHE A 315 30.81 -1.64 -17.56
N ASP A 316 31.70 -1.80 -16.59
CA ASP A 316 33.10 -2.24 -16.75
C ASP A 316 33.25 -3.76 -16.97
N GLY A 317 32.14 -4.46 -17.22
CA GLY A 317 32.10 -5.91 -17.38
C GLY A 317 31.05 -6.48 -18.33
N LEU A 318 31.18 -7.78 -18.58
CA LEU A 318 30.27 -8.63 -19.33
C LEU A 318 29.87 -9.84 -18.49
N ARG A 319 28.57 -10.14 -18.44
CA ARG A 319 28.04 -11.38 -17.86
C ARG A 319 27.68 -12.35 -18.97
N ILE A 320 28.24 -13.55 -18.91
CA ILE A 320 28.16 -14.54 -20.00
C ILE A 320 27.84 -15.94 -19.49
N SER A 321 27.23 -16.79 -20.32
CA SER A 321 27.03 -18.21 -20.00
C SER A 321 28.32 -18.92 -19.61
N THR A 322 28.33 -19.60 -18.47
CA THR A 322 29.52 -20.28 -17.95
C THR A 322 30.03 -21.38 -18.90
N ALA A 323 29.12 -22.06 -19.61
CA ALA A 323 29.44 -23.10 -20.60
C ALA A 323 30.33 -22.66 -21.78
N VAL A 324 30.55 -21.35 -21.98
CA VAL A 324 31.43 -20.81 -23.03
C VAL A 324 32.91 -20.78 -22.60
N MET A 325 33.17 -21.04 -21.31
CA MET A 325 34.49 -21.04 -20.68
C MET A 325 34.85 -22.44 -20.18
N GLU A 326 35.80 -23.10 -20.83
CA GLU A 326 36.43 -24.33 -20.32
C GLU A 326 37.32 -24.01 -19.11
N ASN A 327 38.14 -22.96 -19.23
CA ASN A 327 38.91 -22.36 -18.15
C ASN A 327 38.65 -20.84 -18.13
N VAL A 328 38.24 -20.33 -16.97
CA VAL A 328 37.87 -18.92 -16.77
C VAL A 328 39.09 -18.01 -16.86
N ASP A 329 40.25 -18.38 -16.29
CA ASP A 329 41.45 -17.54 -16.30
C ASP A 329 42.06 -17.44 -17.70
N ASP A 330 42.15 -18.55 -18.42
CA ASP A 330 42.62 -18.58 -19.82
C ASP A 330 41.69 -17.75 -20.73
N PHE A 331 40.37 -17.84 -20.50
CA PHE A 331 39.39 -17.05 -21.23
C PHE A 331 39.51 -15.55 -20.92
N CYS A 332 39.71 -15.17 -19.64
CA CYS A 332 39.98 -13.79 -19.24
C CYS A 332 41.25 -13.25 -19.91
N ALA A 333 42.34 -14.01 -19.90
CA ALA A 333 43.60 -13.65 -20.54
C ALA A 333 43.45 -13.48 -22.06
N ALA A 334 42.76 -14.41 -22.73
CA ALA A 334 42.49 -14.34 -24.17
C ALA A 334 41.61 -13.13 -24.55
N CYS A 335 40.67 -12.72 -23.69
CA CYS A 335 39.88 -11.50 -23.88
C CYS A 335 40.74 -10.24 -23.68
N SER A 336 41.55 -10.18 -22.62
CA SER A 336 42.51 -9.09 -22.37
C SER A 336 43.45 -8.87 -23.56
N SER A 337 44.04 -9.95 -24.10
CA SER A 337 44.90 -9.90 -25.29
C SER A 337 44.16 -9.57 -26.59
N HIS A 338 42.83 -9.74 -26.66
CA HIS A 338 42.04 -9.28 -27.80
C HIS A 338 41.77 -7.77 -27.71
N ILE A 339 41.36 -7.28 -26.52
CA ILE A 339 41.14 -5.85 -26.27
C ILE A 339 42.41 -5.07 -26.54
N GLN A 340 43.55 -5.50 -25.99
CA GLN A 340 44.83 -4.82 -26.20
C GLN A 340 45.21 -4.72 -27.68
N ARG A 341 44.99 -5.78 -28.48
CA ARG A 341 45.27 -5.73 -29.93
C ARG A 341 44.31 -4.83 -30.71
N LYS A 342 43.07 -4.67 -30.26
CA LYS A 342 42.02 -3.95 -30.98
C LYS A 342 41.88 -2.48 -30.60
N THR A 343 42.16 -2.13 -29.34
CA THR A 343 42.00 -0.76 -28.80
C THR A 343 43.32 -0.17 -28.27
N GLY A 344 44.38 -0.99 -28.23
CA GLY A 344 45.65 -0.69 -27.57
C GLY A 344 45.59 -0.67 -26.04
N PHE A 345 44.40 -0.74 -25.41
CA PHE A 345 44.28 -0.63 -23.96
C PHE A 345 44.61 -1.97 -23.31
N ASN A 346 45.63 -1.96 -22.45
CA ASN A 346 45.97 -3.09 -21.60
C ASN A 346 45.05 -3.09 -20.38
N VAL A 347 44.15 -4.09 -20.31
CA VAL A 347 43.22 -4.28 -19.19
C VAL A 347 43.29 -5.72 -18.73
N ARG A 348 43.18 -5.96 -17.42
CA ARG A 348 43.10 -7.30 -16.84
C ARG A 348 41.65 -7.64 -16.53
N ILE A 349 41.10 -8.66 -17.18
CA ILE A 349 39.77 -9.17 -16.87
C ILE A 349 39.86 -10.13 -15.69
N ARG A 350 38.83 -10.13 -14.83
CA ARG A 350 38.66 -11.05 -13.70
C ARG A 350 37.22 -11.51 -13.62
N ALA A 351 36.99 -12.77 -13.26
CA ALA A 351 35.68 -13.19 -12.79
C ALA A 351 35.39 -12.59 -11.40
N LYS A 352 34.13 -12.15 -11.19
CA LYS A 352 33.59 -11.79 -9.87
C LYS A 352 32.63 -12.86 -9.38
N GLU A 353 32.86 -13.34 -8.17
CA GLU A 353 31.97 -14.28 -7.51
C GLU A 353 30.87 -13.54 -6.75
N HIS A 354 29.64 -14.05 -6.84
CA HIS A 354 28.43 -13.48 -6.24
C HIS A 354 27.85 -14.44 -5.23
N LEU A 355 28.53 -14.56 -4.09
CA LEU A 355 28.20 -15.52 -3.04
C LEU A 355 27.27 -14.92 -1.98
N PHE A 356 26.38 -15.74 -1.45
CA PHE A 356 25.61 -15.44 -0.25
C PHE A 356 26.49 -15.58 0.99
N PHE A 357 26.09 -14.97 2.11
CA PHE A 357 26.91 -14.96 3.32
C PHE A 357 27.34 -16.37 3.80
N LEU A 358 26.40 -17.32 3.87
CA LEU A 358 26.71 -18.69 4.31
C LEU A 358 27.67 -19.41 3.36
N GLN A 359 27.57 -19.16 2.04
CA GLN A 359 28.46 -19.76 1.04
C GLN A 359 29.92 -19.28 1.16
N HIS A 360 30.14 -18.05 1.65
CA HIS A 360 31.50 -17.59 1.96
C HIS A 360 32.11 -18.38 3.12
N ILE A 361 31.34 -18.66 4.17
CA ILE A 361 31.76 -19.48 5.31
C ILE A 361 32.03 -20.93 4.86
N GLU A 362 31.12 -21.53 4.09
CA GLU A 362 31.23 -22.89 3.56
C GLU A 362 32.52 -23.15 2.77
N ARG A 363 32.98 -22.16 1.99
CA ARG A 363 34.21 -22.27 1.19
C ARG A 363 35.49 -22.08 2.00
N LYS A 364 35.40 -21.56 3.22
CA LYS A 364 36.55 -21.10 4.03
C LYS A 364 36.74 -21.83 5.34
N SER A 365 35.76 -22.63 5.76
CA SER A 365 35.77 -23.39 7.00
C SER A 365 35.29 -24.82 6.77
N SER A 366 35.87 -25.77 7.48
CA SER A 366 35.37 -27.15 7.52
C SER A 366 34.06 -27.22 8.31
N ALA A 367 33.11 -27.99 7.81
CA ALA A 367 31.92 -28.35 8.56
C ALA A 367 32.29 -29.28 9.73
N LEU A 368 31.79 -28.97 10.91
CA LEU A 368 31.72 -29.84 12.08
C LEU A 368 30.26 -30.22 12.30
N GLU A 369 30.01 -31.46 12.70
CA GLU A 369 28.68 -31.92 13.10
C GLU A 369 28.34 -31.36 14.48
N SER A 370 27.10 -30.90 14.67
CA SER A 370 26.62 -30.28 15.90
C SER A 370 25.28 -30.89 16.28
N GLU A 371 25.14 -31.32 17.54
CA GLU A 371 23.93 -31.99 18.02
C GLU A 371 22.75 -31.01 18.03
N CYS A 372 21.78 -31.24 17.13
CA CYS A 372 20.55 -30.45 17.05
C CYS A 372 19.33 -31.40 16.97
N PRO A 373 18.39 -31.32 17.93
CA PRO A 373 17.20 -32.19 17.95
C PRO A 373 16.33 -32.06 16.69
N ALA A 374 15.84 -33.20 16.18
CA ALA A 374 15.11 -33.28 14.91
C ALA A 374 13.83 -32.42 14.84
N GLU A 375 13.21 -32.13 15.98
CA GLU A 375 12.06 -31.22 16.11
C GLU A 375 12.42 -29.74 15.84
N LEU A 376 13.65 -29.33 16.16
CA LEU A 376 14.15 -27.98 15.89
C LEU A 376 14.64 -27.83 14.43
N LEU A 377 15.02 -28.94 13.79
CA LEU A 377 15.43 -28.99 12.38
C LEU A 377 14.24 -28.91 11.38
N GLN A 378 13.00 -28.81 11.86
CA GLN A 378 11.83 -28.65 10.99
C GLN A 378 11.85 -27.29 10.24
N PRO A 379 11.41 -27.24 8.96
CA PRO A 379 11.26 -25.98 8.23
C PRO A 379 10.41 -24.96 9.00
N GLY A 380 10.97 -23.75 9.20
CA GLY A 380 10.34 -22.69 10.01
C GLY A 380 10.88 -22.58 11.46
N ASN A 381 11.54 -23.61 12.00
CA ASN A 381 12.09 -23.60 13.37
C ASN A 381 13.53 -23.09 13.47
N CYS A 382 14.12 -22.55 12.39
CA CYS A 382 15.51 -22.09 12.34
C CYS A 382 15.92 -21.10 13.48
N ILE A 383 15.01 -20.25 13.94
CA ILE A 383 15.25 -19.34 15.08
C ILE A 383 15.42 -20.16 16.38
N LEU A 384 14.59 -21.19 16.59
CA LEU A 384 14.63 -22.05 17.78
C LEU A 384 15.84 -23.00 17.77
N ALA A 385 16.19 -23.56 16.60
CA ALA A 385 17.44 -24.31 16.41
C ALA A 385 18.67 -23.44 16.72
N SER A 386 18.64 -22.16 16.32
CA SER A 386 19.71 -21.21 16.64
C SER A 386 19.77 -20.90 18.15
N LEU A 387 18.62 -20.71 18.81
CA LEU A 387 18.57 -20.50 20.26
C LEU A 387 19.09 -21.69 21.07
N HIS A 388 18.82 -22.92 20.63
CA HIS A 388 19.37 -24.14 21.22
C HIS A 388 20.90 -24.07 21.30
N HIS A 389 21.55 -23.79 20.18
CA HIS A 389 23.01 -23.69 20.07
C HIS A 389 23.61 -22.54 20.87
N LEU A 390 22.88 -21.43 21.03
CA LEU A 390 23.30 -20.34 21.92
C LEU A 390 23.12 -20.66 23.42
N GLY A 391 22.70 -21.88 23.79
CA GLY A 391 22.54 -22.29 25.18
C GLY A 391 21.21 -21.86 25.82
N PHE A 392 20.18 -21.64 25.00
CA PHE A 392 18.78 -21.46 25.40
C PHE A 392 17.94 -22.67 24.97
N ALA A 393 18.53 -23.86 25.01
CA ALA A 393 17.90 -25.12 24.59
C ALA A 393 16.60 -25.39 25.35
N LYS A 394 16.58 -25.17 26.68
CA LYS A 394 15.37 -25.37 27.48
C LYS A 394 14.23 -24.48 26.98
N GLU A 395 14.51 -23.19 26.82
CA GLU A 395 13.54 -22.20 26.37
C GLU A 395 13.01 -22.51 24.95
N ALA A 396 13.89 -23.00 24.05
CA ALA A 396 13.50 -23.46 22.71
C ALA A 396 12.62 -24.73 22.74
N HIS A 397 12.96 -25.73 23.55
CA HIS A 397 12.18 -26.95 23.72
C HIS A 397 10.83 -26.70 24.39
N ASP A 398 10.78 -25.89 25.46
CA ASP A 398 9.55 -25.51 26.14
C ASP A 398 8.56 -24.84 25.16
N MET A 399 9.05 -24.02 24.21
CA MET A 399 8.22 -23.38 23.18
C MET A 399 7.69 -24.38 22.13
N VAL A 400 8.47 -25.39 21.72
CA VAL A 400 8.01 -26.42 20.76
C VAL A 400 7.08 -27.44 21.41
N ALA A 401 7.34 -27.81 22.67
CA ALA A 401 6.50 -28.71 23.45
C ALA A 401 5.13 -28.11 23.78
N ASN A 402 5.00 -26.79 23.78
CA ASN A 402 3.74 -26.08 24.01
C ASN A 402 2.83 -26.09 22.75
N THR A 403 2.27 -27.25 22.45
CA THR A 403 1.37 -27.48 21.30
C THR A 403 0.02 -26.75 21.39
N GLU A 404 -0.33 -26.19 22.55
CA GLU A 404 -1.54 -25.37 22.74
C GLU A 404 -1.28 -23.86 22.54
N SER A 405 -0.04 -23.46 22.24
CA SER A 405 0.32 -22.06 22.00
C SER A 405 -0.20 -21.55 20.65
N GLU A 406 -0.74 -20.32 20.65
CA GLU A 406 -1.08 -19.60 19.41
C GLU A 406 0.12 -19.44 18.46
N PHE A 407 1.35 -19.37 19.00
CA PHE A 407 2.58 -19.32 18.21
C PHE A 407 2.90 -20.65 17.52
N GLN A 408 2.52 -21.77 18.13
CA GLN A 408 2.69 -23.09 17.54
C GLN A 408 1.66 -23.31 16.43
N HIS A 409 0.39 -22.95 16.64
CA HIS A 409 -0.63 -22.97 15.58
C HIS A 409 -0.31 -22.01 14.42
N TYR A 410 0.31 -20.85 14.69
CA TYR A 410 0.79 -19.95 13.64
C TYR A 410 1.87 -20.63 12.78
N PHE A 411 2.85 -21.26 13.43
CA PHE A 411 3.92 -22.02 12.77
C PHE A 411 3.37 -23.21 11.97
N GLU A 412 2.46 -24.00 12.53
CA GLU A 412 1.81 -25.14 11.85
C GLU A 412 1.05 -24.72 10.59
N ARG A 413 0.48 -23.50 10.58
CA ARG A 413 -0.26 -22.96 9.43
C ARG A 413 0.63 -22.29 8.37
N ARG A 414 1.78 -21.73 8.76
CA ARG A 414 2.59 -20.85 7.89
C ARG A 414 4.04 -21.28 7.67
N HIS A 415 4.51 -22.30 8.38
CA HIS A 415 5.86 -22.86 8.32
C HIS A 415 6.99 -21.82 8.47
N HIS A 416 6.74 -20.79 9.28
CA HIS A 416 7.69 -19.77 9.68
C HIS A 416 7.32 -19.18 11.04
N ARG A 417 8.25 -18.45 11.65
CA ARG A 417 8.05 -17.71 12.92
C ARG A 417 8.59 -16.29 12.80
N THR A 418 8.02 -15.36 13.55
CA THR A 418 8.63 -14.04 13.77
C THR A 418 9.56 -14.04 14.97
N TYR A 419 10.53 -13.13 15.00
CA TYR A 419 11.36 -12.93 16.20
C TYR A 419 10.53 -12.44 17.39
N ALA A 420 9.45 -11.67 17.16
CA ALA A 420 8.49 -11.28 18.20
C ALA A 420 7.83 -12.49 18.86
N GLN A 421 7.30 -13.44 18.07
CA GLN A 421 6.68 -14.68 18.57
C GLN A 421 7.65 -15.54 19.36
N VAL A 422 8.92 -15.60 18.92
CA VAL A 422 9.96 -16.35 19.63
C VAL A 422 10.34 -15.65 20.93
N SER A 423 10.51 -14.32 20.92
CA SER A 423 10.79 -13.53 22.14
C SER A 423 9.66 -13.69 23.17
N GLU A 424 8.40 -13.62 22.76
CA GLU A 424 7.24 -13.78 23.65
C GLU A 424 7.07 -15.24 24.11
N GLY A 425 7.17 -16.21 23.21
CA GLY A 425 6.97 -17.63 23.50
C GLY A 425 8.07 -18.28 24.34
N THR A 426 9.31 -17.78 24.26
CA THR A 426 10.44 -18.24 25.10
C THR A 426 10.63 -17.39 26.36
N GLY A 427 10.03 -16.21 26.43
CA GLY A 427 10.29 -15.20 27.46
C GLY A 427 11.63 -14.47 27.32
N LEU A 428 12.47 -14.82 26.34
CA LEU A 428 13.76 -14.20 26.08
C LEU A 428 13.59 -12.80 25.48
N VAL A 429 14.49 -11.88 25.81
CA VAL A 429 14.53 -10.54 25.23
C VAL A 429 15.46 -10.54 24.02
N LEU A 430 14.90 -10.27 22.85
CA LEU A 430 15.65 -10.11 21.60
C LEU A 430 15.84 -8.62 21.30
N LEU A 431 17.09 -8.17 21.21
CA LEU A 431 17.43 -6.79 20.85
C LEU A 431 18.01 -6.75 19.42
N PRO A 432 17.27 -6.24 18.41
CA PRO A 432 17.77 -6.15 17.05
C PRO A 432 18.88 -5.09 16.93
N ASP A 433 19.94 -5.41 16.19
CA ASP A 433 21.01 -4.49 15.84
C ASP A 433 21.18 -4.33 14.33
N LEU A 434 21.02 -3.10 13.87
CA LEU A 434 21.26 -2.66 12.49
C LEU A 434 22.62 -1.94 12.34
N SER A 435 23.30 -1.64 13.45
CA SER A 435 24.33 -0.61 13.55
C SER A 435 25.75 -1.12 13.26
N SER A 436 26.14 -0.94 12.00
CA SER A 436 27.54 -0.77 11.60
C SER A 436 28.45 -2.01 11.67
N ILE A 437 29.74 -1.82 11.33
CA ILE A 437 30.67 -2.83 10.79
C ILE A 437 31.20 -3.82 11.85
N SER A 438 31.12 -3.48 13.13
CA SER A 438 31.52 -4.34 14.25
C SER A 438 30.58 -5.53 14.45
N LEU A 439 31.05 -6.50 15.26
CA LEU A 439 30.21 -7.52 15.85
C LEU A 439 29.45 -6.95 17.07
N PRO A 440 28.28 -7.52 17.45
CA PRO A 440 27.55 -7.12 18.65
C PRO A 440 28.36 -7.31 19.94
N ARG A 441 27.92 -6.70 21.04
CA ARG A 441 28.71 -6.71 22.29
C ARG A 441 28.54 -7.98 23.12
N THR A 442 27.50 -8.77 22.82
CA THR A 442 27.27 -10.07 23.44
C THR A 442 28.06 -11.15 22.71
N SER A 443 28.47 -12.20 23.44
CA SER A 443 29.04 -13.38 22.80
C SER A 443 27.99 -14.22 22.05
N LYS A 444 26.69 -13.93 22.18
CA LYS A 444 25.59 -14.78 21.70
C LYS A 444 24.56 -13.98 20.92
N VAL A 445 24.42 -14.31 19.63
CA VAL A 445 23.67 -13.52 18.65
C VAL A 445 22.94 -14.43 17.68
N LEU A 446 21.67 -14.13 17.39
CA LEU A 446 20.95 -14.70 16.25
C LEU A 446 21.22 -13.84 15.02
N MET A 447 21.63 -14.44 13.91
CA MET A 447 21.82 -13.71 12.64
C MET A 447 20.77 -14.13 11.62
N HIS A 448 19.98 -13.15 11.17
CA HIS A 448 19.09 -13.27 10.04
C HIS A 448 19.87 -13.14 8.72
N VAL A 449 19.58 -13.99 7.74
CA VAL A 449 20.18 -13.96 6.39
C VAL A 449 19.10 -14.24 5.33
N ALA A 450 19.38 -13.90 4.06
CA ALA A 450 18.43 -14.10 2.94
C ALA A 450 19.06 -14.94 1.82
N THR A 451 19.57 -16.11 2.18
CA THR A 451 20.33 -17.00 1.29
C THR A 451 19.44 -17.48 0.14
N HIS A 452 19.85 -17.25 -1.11
CA HIS A 452 19.03 -17.45 -2.32
C HIS A 452 17.66 -16.74 -2.31
N GLY A 453 17.49 -15.70 -1.50
CA GLY A 453 16.20 -15.01 -1.30
C GLY A 453 15.25 -15.73 -0.35
N LYS A 454 15.68 -16.81 0.32
CA LYS A 454 14.95 -17.46 1.43
C LYS A 454 15.39 -16.82 2.77
N PRO A 455 14.49 -16.20 3.54
CA PRO A 455 14.81 -15.71 4.88
C PRO A 455 15.18 -16.89 5.77
N HIS A 456 16.25 -16.77 6.56
CA HIS A 456 16.75 -17.84 7.43
C HIS A 456 17.40 -17.25 8.68
N CYS A 457 17.62 -18.08 9.71
CA CYS A 457 18.28 -17.70 10.95
C CYS A 457 19.35 -18.72 11.31
N VAL A 458 20.53 -18.24 11.72
CA VAL A 458 21.63 -19.07 12.22
C VAL A 458 22.15 -18.53 13.57
N ALA A 459 22.73 -19.41 14.38
CA ALA A 459 23.41 -19.02 15.61
C ALA A 459 24.79 -18.45 15.29
N VAL A 460 25.18 -17.37 15.96
CA VAL A 460 26.53 -16.79 15.92
C VAL A 460 27.04 -16.63 17.35
N GLU A 461 28.13 -17.31 17.66
CA GLU A 461 28.83 -17.19 18.94
C GLU A 461 30.23 -16.58 18.73
N LEU A 462 30.58 -15.58 19.56
CA LEU A 462 31.86 -14.89 19.51
C LEU A 462 32.81 -15.52 20.52
N LEU A 463 33.96 -15.97 20.02
CA LEU A 463 35.07 -16.53 20.78
C LEU A 463 36.27 -15.56 20.68
N ASP A 464 37.34 -15.81 21.43
CA ASP A 464 38.52 -14.93 21.45
C ASP A 464 39.26 -14.93 20.08
N GLY A 465 38.87 -14.01 19.19
CA GLY A 465 39.42 -13.83 17.84
C GLY A 465 38.76 -14.68 16.74
N GLU A 466 37.84 -15.57 17.10
CA GLU A 466 37.12 -16.45 16.20
C GLU A 466 35.60 -16.29 16.33
N VAL A 467 34.87 -16.61 15.26
CA VAL A 467 33.41 -16.55 15.21
C VAL A 467 32.89 -17.92 14.78
N GLN A 468 32.08 -18.51 15.65
CA GLN A 468 31.40 -19.77 15.41
C GLN A 468 30.01 -19.48 14.84
N VAL A 469 29.67 -20.13 13.73
CA VAL A 469 28.36 -20.03 13.08
C VAL A 469 27.76 -21.43 12.99
N THR A 470 26.60 -21.62 13.61
CA THR A 470 25.88 -22.91 13.60
C THR A 470 24.54 -22.78 12.89
N ASP A 471 24.35 -23.60 11.86
CA ASP A 471 23.16 -23.69 11.03
C ASP A 471 22.60 -25.12 11.10
N GLY A 472 21.46 -25.29 11.78
CA GLY A 472 20.86 -26.61 12.00
C GLY A 472 21.81 -27.56 12.72
N ALA A 473 22.21 -28.64 12.06
CA ALA A 473 23.16 -29.63 12.57
C ALA A 473 24.63 -29.39 12.14
N VAL A 474 24.93 -28.26 11.50
CA VAL A 474 26.26 -27.96 10.96
C VAL A 474 26.85 -26.71 11.59
N GLN A 475 28.01 -26.88 12.22
CA GLN A 475 28.80 -25.82 12.85
C GLN A 475 30.05 -25.52 12.02
N ARG A 476 30.41 -24.24 11.94
CA ARG A 476 31.58 -23.75 11.20
C ARG A 476 32.25 -22.61 11.95
N THR A 477 33.57 -22.61 12.01
CA THR A 477 34.36 -21.57 12.69
C THR A 477 35.21 -20.81 11.68
N VAL A 478 35.23 -19.48 11.78
CA VAL A 478 36.00 -18.55 10.93
C VAL A 478 36.65 -17.47 11.79
N SER A 479 37.71 -16.83 11.30
CA SER A 479 38.29 -15.68 12.02
C SER A 479 37.32 -14.50 12.05
N GLU A 480 37.37 -13.67 13.10
CA GLU A 480 36.58 -12.42 13.19
C GLU A 480 36.78 -11.51 11.96
N LYS A 481 38.02 -11.47 11.45
CA LYS A 481 38.39 -10.70 10.25
C LYS A 481 37.71 -11.23 9.00
N ASP A 482 37.69 -12.55 8.83
CA ASP A 482 37.01 -13.20 7.70
C ASP A 482 35.50 -13.05 7.79
N PHE A 483 34.89 -13.24 8.97
CA PHE A 483 33.45 -13.03 9.19
C PHE A 483 33.04 -11.61 8.78
N THR A 484 33.78 -10.60 9.26
CA THR A 484 33.53 -9.18 8.96
C THR A 484 33.69 -8.90 7.45
N LEU A 485 34.69 -9.51 6.80
CA LEU A 485 34.91 -9.40 5.36
C LEU A 485 33.76 -10.04 4.56
N PHE A 486 33.36 -11.28 4.90
CA PHE A 486 32.26 -11.98 4.23
C PHE A 486 30.95 -11.20 4.34
N ARG A 487 30.69 -10.54 5.47
CA ARG A 487 29.50 -9.69 5.67
C ARG A 487 29.46 -8.49 4.73
N LYS A 488 30.62 -7.95 4.33
CA LYS A 488 30.72 -6.88 3.32
C LYS A 488 30.63 -7.40 1.88
N LEU A 489 31.14 -8.60 1.60
CA LEU A 489 31.18 -9.19 0.26
C LEU A 489 29.84 -9.86 -0.14
N ALA A 490 29.11 -10.41 0.83
CA ALA A 490 27.88 -11.16 0.63
C ALA A 490 26.83 -10.38 -0.17
N VAL A 491 26.24 -11.04 -1.17
CA VAL A 491 25.23 -10.41 -2.04
C VAL A 491 23.94 -10.06 -1.31
N ASP A 492 23.59 -10.81 -0.26
CA ASP A 492 22.43 -10.63 0.61
C ASP A 492 22.69 -9.71 1.82
N SER A 493 23.87 -9.09 1.92
CA SER A 493 24.27 -8.13 2.97
C SER A 493 23.28 -7.00 3.30
N LYS A 494 22.31 -6.70 2.41
CA LYS A 494 21.22 -5.74 2.67
C LYS A 494 20.13 -6.27 3.59
N TYR A 495 19.94 -7.59 3.66
CA TYR A 495 18.92 -8.26 4.48
C TYR A 495 19.49 -8.84 5.78
N ILE A 496 20.81 -8.80 5.97
CA ILE A 496 21.45 -9.28 7.20
C ILE A 496 21.10 -8.37 8.38
N LEU A 497 20.59 -8.97 9.44
CA LEU A 497 20.17 -8.34 10.70
C LEU A 497 20.62 -9.22 11.87
N PHE A 498 21.08 -8.63 12.95
CA PHE A 498 21.47 -9.34 14.17
C PHE A 498 20.43 -9.14 15.27
N PHE A 499 20.27 -10.12 16.16
CA PHE A 499 19.51 -9.99 17.39
C PHE A 499 20.37 -10.50 18.56
N GLU A 500 20.74 -9.61 19.47
CA GLU A 500 21.36 -9.99 20.74
C GLU A 500 20.29 -10.67 21.62
N VAL A 501 20.65 -11.78 22.28
CA VAL A 501 19.73 -12.59 23.10
C VAL A 501 20.05 -12.45 24.58
N TYR A 502 19.05 -12.05 25.37
CA TYR A 502 19.14 -11.91 26.83
C TYR A 502 18.02 -12.73 27.49
N ARG A 503 18.24 -13.30 28.68
CA ARG A 503 17.14 -13.93 29.44
C ARG A 503 16.24 -12.87 30.04
N ASN A 504 16.83 -11.82 30.60
CA ASN A 504 16.13 -10.83 31.40
C ASN A 504 16.42 -9.41 30.90
N LYS A 505 15.45 -8.49 31.02
CA LYS A 505 15.68 -7.04 30.77
C LYS A 505 16.74 -6.41 31.68
N HIS A 506 17.07 -7.07 32.80
CA HIS A 506 18.13 -6.66 33.71
C HIS A 506 19.55 -7.03 33.24
N GLU A 507 19.69 -7.92 32.26
CA GLU A 507 20.98 -8.32 31.66
C GLU A 507 21.37 -7.40 30.49
N MET A 508 20.45 -6.55 30.03
CA MET A 508 20.71 -5.60 28.94
C MET A 508 21.75 -4.55 29.36
N PRO A 509 22.72 -4.20 28.49
CA PRO A 509 23.67 -3.15 28.78
C PRO A 509 22.97 -1.79 28.94
N ALA A 510 23.42 -1.01 29.93
CA ALA A 510 22.94 0.37 30.12
C ALA A 510 23.21 1.22 28.86
N GLU A 511 22.26 2.09 28.50
CA GLU A 511 22.25 2.82 27.22
C GLU A 511 23.60 3.49 26.91
N GLY A 512 24.23 3.04 25.81
CA GLY A 512 25.49 3.59 25.34
C GLY A 512 25.36 5.04 24.89
N SER A 513 26.36 5.87 25.19
CA SER A 513 26.36 7.33 25.07
C SER A 513 26.23 7.94 23.66
N ASN A 514 26.03 7.12 22.61
CA ASN A 514 25.78 7.57 21.24
C ASN A 514 24.30 7.41 20.86
N ALA A 515 23.44 8.27 21.41
CA ALA A 515 21.98 8.30 21.19
C ALA A 515 21.54 8.62 19.73
N ASP A 516 22.48 8.71 18.80
CA ASP A 516 22.26 9.18 17.42
C ASP A 516 22.20 8.07 16.37
N ASP A 517 22.65 6.84 16.67
CA ASP A 517 22.48 5.67 15.79
C ASP A 517 21.71 4.53 16.48
N SER A 518 21.37 4.68 17.76
CA SER A 518 20.55 3.71 18.49
C SER A 518 19.11 3.66 17.95
N LEU A 519 18.52 2.47 17.94
CA LEU A 519 17.15 2.23 17.49
C LEU A 519 16.13 2.65 18.57
N THR A 520 15.02 3.24 18.14
CA THR A 520 13.90 3.55 19.04
C THR A 520 13.06 2.30 19.30
N ALA A 521 12.29 2.30 20.40
CA ALA A 521 11.41 1.18 20.76
C ALA A 521 10.47 0.73 19.62
N ARG A 522 9.96 1.65 18.79
CA ARG A 522 9.12 1.30 17.63
C ARG A 522 9.89 0.71 16.46
N GLU A 523 11.13 1.15 16.27
CA GLU A 523 12.02 0.58 15.26
C GLU A 523 12.42 -0.84 15.68
N ILE A 524 12.67 -1.06 16.98
CA ILE A 524 12.89 -2.39 17.58
C ILE A 524 11.66 -3.28 17.42
N GLU A 525 10.47 -2.83 17.83
CA GLU A 525 9.21 -3.56 17.67
C GLU A 525 9.00 -3.97 16.20
N SER A 526 9.20 -3.04 15.25
CA SER A 526 9.05 -3.34 13.81
C SER A 526 10.06 -4.39 13.32
N LEU A 527 11.31 -4.40 13.81
CA LEU A 527 12.31 -5.38 13.42
C LEU A 527 12.06 -6.77 14.00
N LEU A 528 11.35 -6.87 15.13
CA LEU A 528 10.96 -8.16 15.70
C LEU A 528 9.88 -8.87 14.85
N ASP A 529 9.13 -8.15 14.01
CA ASP A 529 8.17 -8.72 13.06
C ASP A 529 8.84 -9.43 11.86
N PHE A 530 10.18 -9.42 11.75
CA PHE A 530 10.92 -10.22 10.76
C PHE A 530 10.55 -11.69 10.86
N GLN A 531 10.35 -12.34 9.71
CA GLN A 531 10.00 -13.75 9.56
C GLN A 531 11.21 -14.56 9.08
N ALA A 532 11.47 -15.72 9.67
CA ALA A 532 12.54 -16.63 9.23
C ALA A 532 11.99 -18.00 8.80
N ALA A 533 12.57 -18.52 7.71
CA ALA A 533 12.08 -19.63 6.89
C ALA A 533 10.68 -19.38 6.28
N GLY A 534 10.25 -20.28 5.39
CA GLY A 534 8.98 -20.21 4.65
C GLY A 534 8.95 -21.24 3.52
N GLN A 535 7.78 -21.84 3.26
CA GLN A 535 7.64 -22.98 2.33
C GLN A 535 7.42 -22.53 0.87
N GLU A 536 7.79 -23.39 -0.09
CA GLU A 536 7.63 -23.12 -1.53
C GLU A 536 6.23 -23.45 -2.09
N ASP A 537 5.38 -24.19 -1.36
CA ASP A 537 4.15 -24.81 -1.90
C ASP A 537 2.89 -24.64 -1.02
N GLY A 538 2.85 -23.64 -0.14
CA GLY A 538 1.67 -23.37 0.69
C GLY A 538 0.57 -22.59 -0.03
N GLU A 539 -0.64 -23.15 -0.16
CA GLU A 539 -1.86 -22.42 -0.52
C GLU A 539 -2.21 -21.39 0.58
N CYS A 540 -1.63 -20.18 0.52
CA CYS A 540 -1.85 -19.12 1.50
C CYS A 540 -2.74 -17.99 0.94
N ASP A 541 -4.05 -18.19 1.02
CA ASP A 541 -5.11 -17.29 0.53
C ASP A 541 -5.36 -16.06 1.45
N ASP A 542 -4.41 -15.71 2.33
CA ASP A 542 -4.48 -14.64 3.34
C ASP A 542 -3.19 -13.78 3.31
N PHE A 543 -3.00 -12.93 2.29
CA PHE A 543 -1.91 -11.94 2.28
C PHE A 543 -2.43 -10.54 2.62
N VAL A 544 -2.13 -10.07 3.84
CA VAL A 544 -2.37 -8.70 4.30
C VAL A 544 -1.05 -8.13 4.82
N VAL A 545 -0.50 -7.19 4.07
CA VAL A 545 0.61 -6.34 4.51
C VAL A 545 0.03 -5.15 5.26
N ASP A 546 0.00 -5.22 6.59
CA ASP A 546 -0.43 -4.11 7.46
C ASP A 546 0.72 -3.11 7.68
N VAL A 547 1.34 -2.64 6.59
CA VAL A 547 2.26 -1.49 6.65
C VAL A 547 1.43 -0.22 6.83
N ASP A 548 1.45 0.30 8.06
CA ASP A 548 0.87 1.60 8.40
C ASP A 548 1.34 2.68 7.40
N GLN A 549 0.46 3.08 6.49
CA GLN A 549 0.64 4.31 5.73
C GLN A 549 0.39 5.49 6.68
N ASP A 550 1.42 5.84 7.45
CA ASP A 550 1.44 7.01 8.29
C ASP A 550 1.10 8.25 7.44
N ALA A 551 -0.01 8.89 7.81
CA ALA A 551 -0.51 10.06 7.12
C ALA A 551 0.57 11.17 7.07
N VAL A 552 0.67 11.83 5.92
CA VAL A 552 1.43 13.08 5.80
C VAL A 552 0.66 14.16 6.57
N ASP A 553 0.97 14.28 7.85
CA ASP A 553 0.42 15.29 8.75
C ASP A 553 0.89 16.70 8.35
N ASP A 554 0.01 17.43 7.66
CA ASP A 554 0.06 18.89 7.49
C ASP A 554 -0.86 19.56 8.51
N ASP A 555 -0.41 19.63 9.78
CA ASP A 555 -1.08 20.34 10.87
C ASP A 555 -0.04 21.22 11.61
N SER A 556 0.20 22.43 11.12
CA SER A 556 0.82 23.51 11.89
C SER A 556 0.11 24.84 11.69
N LEU A 557 -1.17 24.91 12.07
CA LEU A 557 -1.88 26.15 12.33
C LEU A 557 -2.52 26.05 13.71
N SER A 558 -1.98 26.81 14.66
CA SER A 558 -2.55 27.02 15.99
C SER A 558 -3.70 28.04 15.91
N GLU A 559 -4.77 27.78 16.65
CA GLU A 559 -5.92 28.68 16.83
C GLU A 559 -5.50 29.91 17.66
N GLN A 560 -4.92 30.92 17.00
CA GLN A 560 -4.73 32.30 17.47
C GLN A 560 -4.08 33.12 16.35
N ASP A 561 -4.92 33.69 15.48
CA ASP A 561 -4.71 34.88 14.66
C ASP A 561 -6.00 35.08 13.82
N GLU A 562 -7.09 35.43 14.52
CA GLU A 562 -8.28 36.02 13.90
C GLU A 562 -8.00 37.51 13.69
N ASP A 563 -7.42 37.84 12.52
CA ASP A 563 -7.64 39.06 11.72
C ASP A 563 -6.45 39.33 10.78
N LEU A 564 -6.76 39.91 9.61
CA LEU A 564 -5.86 40.42 8.56
C LEU A 564 -5.27 39.42 7.53
N GLN A 565 -5.92 39.45 6.35
CA GLN A 565 -5.42 39.15 5.00
C GLN A 565 -5.14 37.68 4.60
N ASP A 566 -5.97 37.20 3.66
CA ASP A 566 -5.79 36.00 2.82
C ASP A 566 -4.31 35.83 2.36
N SER A 567 -3.60 34.89 2.98
CA SER A 567 -2.25 34.51 2.56
C SER A 567 -2.30 33.43 1.47
N ASP A 568 -1.96 33.82 0.24
CA ASP A 568 -1.85 32.92 -0.93
C ASP A 568 -0.69 31.91 -0.77
N ASP A 569 -0.87 30.83 0.00
CA ASP A 569 -0.02 29.63 -0.08
C ASP A 569 -0.61 28.62 -1.10
N GLU A 570 -0.58 28.99 -2.39
CA GLU A 570 -0.80 28.02 -3.47
C GLU A 570 0.46 27.18 -3.73
N ALA A 571 0.30 25.86 -3.73
CA ALA A 571 1.36 24.93 -4.10
C ALA A 571 1.90 25.18 -5.52
N VAL A 572 3.22 25.04 -5.69
CA VAL A 572 3.90 25.25 -6.98
C VAL A 572 3.50 24.15 -7.96
N VAL A 573 2.58 24.46 -8.87
CA VAL A 573 2.24 23.61 -10.01
C VAL A 573 3.42 23.60 -10.98
N ARG A 574 3.91 22.42 -11.35
CA ARG A 574 4.93 22.22 -12.39
C ARG A 574 4.38 21.33 -13.49
N VAL A 575 4.61 21.74 -14.72
CA VAL A 575 4.36 20.95 -15.94
C VAL A 575 5.59 20.09 -16.27
N GLY A 576 5.38 18.83 -16.66
CA GLY A 576 6.45 17.95 -17.15
C GLY A 576 6.87 18.25 -18.59
N ASP A 577 8.12 17.89 -18.92
CA ASP A 577 8.87 18.43 -20.07
C ASP A 577 8.17 18.24 -21.42
N VAL A 578 7.48 17.11 -21.62
CA VAL A 578 6.72 16.82 -22.84
C VAL A 578 5.61 17.84 -23.08
N LEU A 579 4.87 18.23 -22.05
CA LEU A 579 3.82 19.25 -22.16
C LEU A 579 4.45 20.64 -22.22
N LEU A 580 5.53 20.90 -21.47
CA LEU A 580 6.26 22.18 -21.52
C LEU A 580 6.76 22.49 -22.94
N GLY A 581 7.34 21.51 -23.64
CA GLY A 581 7.77 21.61 -25.04
C GLY A 581 6.62 21.78 -26.05
N LYS A 582 5.39 21.35 -25.73
CA LYS A 582 4.19 21.69 -26.53
C LYS A 582 3.81 23.17 -26.33
N LEU A 583 3.78 23.65 -25.08
CA LEU A 583 3.48 25.05 -24.76
C LEU A 583 4.52 26.02 -25.35
N GLN A 584 5.80 25.63 -25.35
CA GLN A 584 6.88 26.39 -26.00
C GLN A 584 6.65 26.55 -27.50
N ARG A 585 6.31 25.45 -28.20
CA ARG A 585 6.03 25.49 -29.65
C ARG A 585 4.78 26.29 -29.97
N GLU A 586 3.72 26.16 -29.16
CA GLU A 586 2.50 26.97 -29.31
C GLU A 586 2.80 28.47 -29.14
N ALA A 587 3.52 28.86 -28.08
CA ALA A 587 3.90 30.25 -27.84
C ALA A 587 4.86 30.81 -28.90
N GLY A 588 5.80 30.00 -29.38
CA GLY A 588 6.77 30.35 -30.42
C GLY A 588 6.15 30.53 -31.81
N ASN A 589 5.12 29.74 -32.13
CA ASN A 589 4.40 29.80 -33.42
C ASN A 589 3.38 30.94 -33.50
N CYS A 590 3.33 31.84 -32.51
CA CYS A 590 2.36 32.94 -32.45
C CYS A 590 2.52 33.93 -33.61
N CYS A 591 1.51 34.01 -34.48
CA CYS A 591 1.51 34.87 -35.66
C CYS A 591 0.40 35.95 -35.59
N VAL A 592 0.46 36.93 -36.49
CA VAL A 592 -0.52 38.03 -36.57
C VAL A 592 -1.96 37.53 -36.76
N HIS A 593 -2.15 36.43 -37.51
CA HIS A 593 -3.47 35.87 -37.82
C HIS A 593 -4.19 35.26 -36.60
N GLN A 594 -3.48 34.96 -35.51
CA GLN A 594 -4.07 34.46 -34.26
C GLN A 594 -4.51 35.58 -33.30
N ILE A 595 -4.26 36.85 -33.66
CA ILE A 595 -4.60 38.01 -32.82
C ILE A 595 -6.02 38.47 -33.16
N VAL A 596 -6.96 38.18 -32.26
CA VAL A 596 -8.37 38.55 -32.42
C VAL A 596 -8.60 40.01 -32.05
N ARG A 597 -9.26 40.77 -32.93
CA ARG A 597 -9.75 42.13 -32.69
C ARG A 597 -11.14 42.08 -32.05
N THR A 598 -11.36 42.86 -31.00
CA THR A 598 -12.63 42.94 -30.27
C THR A 598 -13.58 43.97 -30.89
N GLU A 599 -14.85 43.88 -30.51
CA GLU A 599 -15.88 44.89 -30.83
C GLU A 599 -15.48 46.28 -30.31
N GLU A 600 -14.85 46.35 -29.13
CA GLU A 600 -14.27 47.55 -28.51
C GLU A 600 -13.00 48.08 -29.21
N ASN A 601 -12.64 47.53 -30.38
CA ASN A 601 -11.48 47.90 -31.18
C ASN A 601 -10.11 47.68 -30.49
N GLU A 602 -10.06 46.75 -29.54
CA GLU A 602 -8.83 46.26 -28.89
C GLU A 602 -8.35 44.95 -29.53
N TYR A 603 -7.09 44.57 -29.30
CA TYR A 603 -6.50 43.35 -29.85
C TYR A 603 -6.11 42.42 -28.70
N ARG A 604 -6.63 41.19 -28.68
CA ARG A 604 -6.42 40.20 -27.61
C ARG A 604 -5.20 39.32 -27.86
N CYS A 605 -4.52 38.98 -26.77
CA CYS A 605 -3.53 37.89 -26.77
C CYS A 605 -4.26 36.54 -26.91
N PRO A 606 -3.84 35.62 -27.80
CA PRO A 606 -4.50 34.31 -27.96
C PRO A 606 -4.33 33.41 -26.73
N PHE A 607 -3.25 33.58 -25.96
CA PHE A 607 -2.83 32.69 -24.86
C PHE A 607 -3.14 33.21 -23.45
N CYS A 608 -3.63 34.45 -23.34
CA CYS A 608 -4.15 35.01 -22.11
C CYS A 608 -5.69 35.09 -22.21
N PRO A 609 -6.44 34.67 -21.17
CA PRO A 609 -7.90 34.72 -21.20
C PRO A 609 -8.45 36.13 -21.47
N PHE A 610 -7.97 37.16 -20.76
CA PHE A 610 -8.57 38.50 -20.80
C PHE A 610 -7.67 39.60 -21.37
N ARG A 611 -6.38 39.35 -21.63
CA ARG A 611 -5.41 40.42 -21.92
C ARG A 611 -5.59 41.02 -23.33
N SER A 612 -5.86 42.32 -23.40
CA SER A 612 -5.99 43.10 -24.65
C SER A 612 -5.12 44.37 -24.70
N PHE A 613 -5.08 45.02 -25.86
CA PHE A 613 -4.28 46.21 -26.17
C PHE A 613 -4.99 47.15 -27.16
N SER A 614 -4.93 48.47 -26.91
CA SER A 614 -5.59 49.51 -27.72
C SER A 614 -4.82 49.94 -28.99
N CYS A 615 -5.53 50.62 -29.88
CA CYS A 615 -5.43 50.47 -31.34
C CYS A 615 -4.15 50.97 -32.05
N SER A 616 -3.38 51.96 -31.56
CA SER A 616 -2.40 52.65 -32.42
C SER A 616 -1.17 51.83 -32.87
N GLN A 617 -0.78 50.77 -32.13
CA GLN A 617 0.30 49.83 -32.50
C GLN A 617 0.05 48.40 -31.96
N SER A 618 -1.22 48.06 -31.77
CA SER A 618 -1.71 46.93 -30.96
C SER A 618 -1.09 45.57 -31.29
N THR A 619 -1.07 45.14 -32.56
CA THR A 619 -0.56 43.84 -33.01
C THR A 619 0.91 43.63 -32.63
N LYS A 620 1.76 44.64 -32.82
CA LYS A 620 3.17 44.61 -32.41
C LYS A 620 3.32 44.49 -30.89
N ARG A 621 2.43 45.13 -30.12
CA ARG A 621 2.40 45.05 -28.65
C ARG A 621 1.92 43.69 -28.13
N VAL A 622 0.99 43.03 -28.82
CA VAL A 622 0.58 41.64 -28.52
C VAL A 622 1.74 40.67 -28.74
N LEU A 623 2.42 40.75 -29.89
CA LEU A 623 3.59 39.88 -30.17
C LEU A 623 4.74 40.13 -29.18
N ALA A 624 5.03 41.40 -28.85
CA ALA A 624 6.00 41.74 -27.81
C ALA A 624 5.57 41.23 -26.43
N HIS A 625 4.26 41.22 -26.12
CA HIS A 625 3.74 40.64 -24.88
C HIS A 625 3.90 39.11 -24.84
N VAL A 626 3.60 38.41 -25.94
CA VAL A 626 3.83 36.95 -26.04
C VAL A 626 5.31 36.65 -25.79
N LYS A 627 6.21 37.28 -26.54
CA LYS A 627 7.66 37.09 -26.38
C LYS A 627 8.17 37.39 -24.95
N ASN A 628 7.67 38.45 -24.32
CA ASN A 628 8.17 38.89 -23.01
C ASN A 628 7.52 38.19 -21.81
N TYR A 629 6.34 37.58 -21.96
CA TYR A 629 5.57 37.05 -20.83
C TYR A 629 5.12 35.58 -20.98
N HIS A 630 5.05 35.03 -22.19
CA HIS A 630 4.89 33.60 -22.43
C HIS A 630 6.29 33.00 -22.65
N ASN A 631 7.04 32.87 -21.55
CA ASN A 631 8.40 32.35 -21.54
C ASN A 631 8.56 31.22 -20.52
N GLU A 632 9.69 30.52 -20.61
CA GLU A 632 10.03 29.33 -19.82
C GLU A 632 9.95 29.55 -18.31
N ARG A 633 10.43 30.70 -17.80
CA ARG A 633 10.31 31.08 -16.37
C ARG A 633 8.86 31.14 -15.87
N LYS A 634 7.91 31.31 -16.79
CA LYS A 634 6.46 31.29 -16.53
C LYS A 634 5.77 30.02 -17.04
N GLN A 635 6.53 28.99 -17.42
CA GLN A 635 6.06 27.78 -18.09
C GLN A 635 5.14 28.08 -19.28
N TYR A 636 5.44 29.18 -19.98
CA TYR A 636 4.67 29.75 -21.09
C TYR A 636 3.23 30.17 -20.73
N VAL A 637 2.84 30.21 -19.45
CA VAL A 637 1.51 30.62 -18.98
C VAL A 637 1.61 31.94 -18.20
N ALA A 638 1.29 33.03 -18.88
CA ALA A 638 1.45 34.37 -18.32
C ALA A 638 0.38 34.75 -17.26
N SER A 639 -0.74 34.03 -17.21
CA SER A 639 -1.98 34.43 -16.51
C SER A 639 -2.09 34.01 -15.05
N GLY A 640 -1.45 32.91 -14.65
CA GLY A 640 -1.59 32.33 -13.32
C GLY A 640 -1.61 30.80 -13.26
N THR A 641 -1.62 30.27 -12.04
CA THR A 641 -1.59 28.81 -11.77
C THR A 641 -2.88 28.11 -12.19
N LYS A 642 -4.02 28.81 -12.22
CA LYS A 642 -5.32 28.20 -12.51
C LYS A 642 -5.51 27.91 -13.99
N GLN A 643 -4.95 28.74 -14.88
CA GLN A 643 -4.84 28.38 -16.30
C GLN A 643 -3.88 27.18 -16.49
N LEU A 644 -2.78 27.13 -15.74
CA LEU A 644 -1.84 26.00 -15.80
C LEU A 644 -2.49 24.67 -15.38
N LYS A 645 -3.37 24.70 -14.36
CA LYS A 645 -4.19 23.55 -13.93
C LYS A 645 -5.16 23.08 -15.02
N ILE A 646 -5.80 24.01 -15.76
CA ILE A 646 -6.62 23.67 -16.93
C ILE A 646 -5.77 23.02 -18.03
N ILE A 647 -4.60 23.57 -18.34
CA ILE A 647 -3.69 23.04 -19.37
C ILE A 647 -3.26 21.59 -19.06
N ILE A 648 -2.97 21.30 -17.79
CA ILE A 648 -2.66 19.92 -17.35
C ILE A 648 -3.89 19.02 -17.53
N SER A 649 -5.08 19.46 -17.14
CA SER A 649 -6.31 18.66 -17.31
C SER A 649 -6.65 18.39 -18.78
N LEU A 650 -6.48 19.38 -19.65
CA LEU A 650 -6.64 19.24 -21.10
C LEU A 650 -5.64 18.24 -21.69
N HIS A 651 -4.39 18.27 -21.23
CA HIS A 651 -3.37 17.32 -21.66
C HIS A 651 -3.68 15.91 -21.19
N ASP A 652 -4.05 15.72 -19.91
CA ASP A 652 -4.51 14.44 -19.37
C ASP A 652 -5.69 13.87 -20.20
N SER A 653 -6.72 14.70 -20.47
CA SER A 653 -7.89 14.35 -21.30
C SER A 653 -7.50 13.94 -22.73
N ASP A 654 -6.63 14.71 -23.37
CA ASP A 654 -6.12 14.42 -24.71
C ASP A 654 -5.30 13.11 -24.72
N GLN A 655 -4.43 12.87 -23.72
CA GLN A 655 -3.66 11.62 -23.61
C GLN A 655 -4.57 10.40 -23.40
N CYS A 656 -5.55 10.47 -22.50
CA CYS A 656 -6.55 9.42 -22.31
C CYS A 656 -7.36 9.16 -23.59
N SER A 657 -7.67 10.22 -24.34
CA SER A 657 -8.37 10.16 -25.64
C SER A 657 -7.47 9.75 -26.82
N ARG A 658 -6.16 9.52 -26.59
CA ARG A 658 -5.11 9.30 -27.61
C ARG A 658 -5.05 10.41 -28.68
N LYS A 659 -5.45 11.63 -28.32
CA LYS A 659 -5.33 12.83 -29.16
C LYS A 659 -3.98 13.50 -28.88
N SER A 660 -3.35 14.01 -29.94
CA SER A 660 -2.18 14.89 -29.81
C SER A 660 -2.56 16.29 -30.24
N SER A 661 -3.05 17.10 -29.30
CA SER A 661 -3.17 18.54 -29.55
C SER A 661 -1.87 19.28 -29.21
N GLU A 662 -1.74 20.48 -29.80
CA GLU A 662 -0.66 21.44 -29.57
C GLU A 662 -1.17 22.85 -29.21
N ASN A 663 -2.48 23.02 -28.99
CA ASN A 663 -3.13 24.33 -28.78
C ASN A 663 -3.68 24.54 -27.34
N TYR A 664 -2.92 24.13 -26.32
CA TYR A 664 -3.38 24.14 -24.92
C TYR A 664 -3.48 25.54 -24.31
N LEU A 665 -2.59 26.48 -24.66
CA LEU A 665 -2.66 27.88 -24.22
C LEU A 665 -3.92 28.56 -24.79
N ALA A 666 -4.24 28.32 -26.06
CA ALA A 666 -5.45 28.82 -26.70
C ALA A 666 -6.72 28.17 -26.14
N ARG A 667 -6.80 26.83 -26.07
CA ARG A 667 -7.95 26.10 -25.49
C ARG A 667 -8.24 26.52 -24.05
N SER A 668 -7.21 26.57 -23.20
CA SER A 668 -7.38 26.98 -21.79
C SER A 668 -7.80 28.46 -21.64
N SER A 669 -7.37 29.33 -22.56
CA SER A 669 -7.82 30.73 -22.59
C SER A 669 -9.29 30.82 -22.95
N GLU A 670 -9.75 30.05 -23.92
CA GLU A 670 -11.15 30.04 -24.37
C GLU A 670 -12.10 29.46 -23.32
N ILE A 671 -11.70 28.35 -22.66
CA ILE A 671 -12.45 27.80 -21.52
C ILE A 671 -12.62 28.87 -20.43
N LEU A 672 -11.55 29.54 -20.02
CA LEU A 672 -11.63 30.61 -19.01
C LEU A 672 -12.48 31.80 -19.45
N ARG A 673 -12.49 32.18 -20.74
CA ARG A 673 -13.42 33.20 -21.26
C ARG A 673 -14.87 32.76 -21.15
N SER A 674 -15.16 31.49 -21.40
CA SER A 674 -16.53 30.95 -21.35
C SER A 674 -17.07 30.81 -19.92
N THR A 675 -16.25 30.37 -18.95
CA THR A 675 -16.73 30.06 -17.58
C THR A 675 -16.57 31.22 -16.58
N VAL A 676 -15.59 32.12 -16.78
CA VAL A 676 -15.38 33.25 -15.85
C VAL A 676 -16.22 34.43 -16.31
N GLN A 677 -17.48 34.45 -15.87
CA GLN A 677 -18.42 35.54 -16.11
C GLN A 677 -18.75 36.30 -14.81
N PRO A 678 -18.81 37.64 -14.81
CA PRO A 678 -18.42 38.54 -15.90
C PRO A 678 -16.91 38.47 -16.19
N ALA A 679 -16.50 38.84 -17.40
CA ALA A 679 -15.09 38.81 -17.80
C ALA A 679 -14.20 39.71 -16.93
N LEU A 680 -12.99 39.26 -16.60
CA LEU A 680 -12.06 40.04 -15.79
C LEU A 680 -11.46 41.22 -16.57
N SER A 681 -11.07 42.28 -15.84
CA SER A 681 -10.43 43.47 -16.41
C SER A 681 -9.27 43.12 -17.33
N SER A 682 -9.36 43.58 -18.58
CA SER A 682 -8.42 43.25 -19.66
C SER A 682 -6.98 43.73 -19.44
N ARG A 683 -6.75 44.60 -18.46
CA ARG A 683 -5.43 45.10 -18.06
C ARG A 683 -4.74 44.21 -17.02
N ARG A 684 -5.47 43.32 -16.33
CA ARG A 684 -4.93 42.45 -15.27
C ARG A 684 -4.33 41.18 -15.87
N MET A 685 -3.13 40.81 -15.42
CA MET A 685 -2.48 39.56 -15.81
C MET A 685 -2.65 38.42 -14.81
N LEU A 686 -2.91 38.70 -13.53
CA LEU A 686 -2.87 37.70 -12.47
C LEU A 686 -4.30 37.36 -12.07
N ILE A 687 -4.89 36.39 -12.78
CA ILE A 687 -6.33 36.08 -12.65
C ILE A 687 -6.64 35.27 -11.38
N ASP A 688 -5.65 34.59 -10.80
CA ASP A 688 -5.87 33.57 -9.78
C ASP A 688 -6.66 34.09 -8.56
N ARG A 689 -6.42 35.33 -8.11
CA ARG A 689 -7.14 35.92 -6.97
C ARG A 689 -8.63 36.14 -7.24
N HIS A 690 -9.01 36.34 -8.50
CA HIS A 690 -10.36 36.74 -8.90
C HIS A 690 -11.25 35.58 -9.37
N ILE A 691 -10.77 34.34 -9.32
CA ILE A 691 -11.55 33.15 -9.72
C ILE A 691 -11.48 32.03 -8.67
N ARG A 692 -12.53 31.20 -8.58
CA ARG A 692 -12.58 29.99 -7.74
C ARG A 692 -13.06 28.80 -8.56
N LEU A 693 -12.69 27.60 -8.09
CA LEU A 693 -13.09 26.33 -8.69
C LEU A 693 -14.48 25.95 -8.16
N VAL A 694 -15.42 25.73 -9.07
CA VAL A 694 -16.80 25.33 -8.83
C VAL A 694 -17.02 23.98 -9.50
N PHE A 695 -17.62 23.02 -8.80
CA PHE A 695 -18.07 21.76 -9.39
C PHE A 695 -19.53 21.88 -9.81
N THR A 696 -19.79 21.72 -11.11
CA THR A 696 -21.11 21.75 -11.75
C THR A 696 -21.50 20.34 -12.24
N ASP A 697 -22.72 20.17 -12.74
CA ASP A 697 -23.15 18.98 -13.48
C ASP A 697 -22.28 18.67 -14.70
N ARG A 698 -21.72 19.71 -15.34
CA ARG A 698 -20.79 19.60 -16.46
C ARG A 698 -19.34 19.34 -16.02
N GLY A 699 -19.03 19.45 -14.73
CA GLY A 699 -17.72 19.16 -14.14
C GLY A 699 -17.03 20.36 -13.50
N PRO A 700 -15.70 20.32 -13.34
CA PRO A 700 -14.96 21.41 -12.71
C PRO A 700 -14.81 22.63 -13.61
N GLU A 701 -15.35 23.77 -13.18
CA GLU A 701 -15.28 25.06 -13.88
C GLU A 701 -14.62 26.13 -13.00
N TYR A 702 -14.00 27.15 -13.61
CA TYR A 702 -13.52 28.34 -12.89
C TYR A 702 -14.48 29.51 -13.12
N TRP A 703 -15.06 30.04 -12.04
CA TRP A 703 -16.01 31.17 -12.08
C TRP A 703 -15.39 32.44 -11.48
N ASN A 704 -15.92 33.61 -11.86
CA ASN A 704 -15.52 34.90 -11.27
C ASN A 704 -15.97 34.98 -9.80
N LEU A 705 -15.09 35.44 -8.91
CA LEU A 705 -15.36 35.67 -7.50
C LEU A 705 -16.61 36.55 -7.28
N GLU A 706 -16.81 37.58 -8.11
CA GLU A 706 -17.98 38.49 -8.07
C GLU A 706 -19.31 37.78 -8.40
N CYS A 707 -19.27 36.70 -9.19
CA CYS A 707 -20.44 35.89 -9.51
C CYS A 707 -20.82 34.92 -8.38
N LEU A 708 -19.81 34.38 -7.65
CA LEU A 708 -20.04 33.53 -6.47
C LEU A 708 -20.83 34.28 -5.38
N GLN A 709 -20.68 35.59 -5.29
CA GLN A 709 -21.42 36.45 -4.35
C GLN A 709 -22.93 36.53 -4.60
N ARG A 710 -23.37 36.12 -5.79
CA ARG A 710 -24.76 36.22 -6.28
C ARG A 710 -25.35 34.86 -6.64
N SER A 711 -24.63 33.77 -6.35
CA SER A 711 -24.96 32.42 -6.78
C SER A 711 -25.17 31.50 -5.58
N SER A 712 -26.25 30.73 -5.57
CA SER A 712 -26.57 29.75 -4.53
C SER A 712 -25.61 28.55 -4.60
N LEU A 713 -24.45 28.68 -3.96
CA LEU A 713 -23.38 27.69 -3.98
C LEU A 713 -23.01 27.26 -2.55
N ARG A 714 -22.86 25.95 -2.34
CA ARG A 714 -22.26 25.42 -1.11
C ARG A 714 -20.74 25.51 -1.21
N ARG A 715 -20.07 25.84 -0.10
CA ARG A 715 -18.60 25.92 -0.01
C ARG A 715 -18.04 24.98 1.04
N VAL A 716 -17.26 24.02 0.60
CA VAL A 716 -16.52 23.09 1.45
C VAL A 716 -15.02 23.41 1.36
N ARG A 717 -14.46 23.94 2.46
CA ARG A 717 -13.08 24.47 2.53
C ARG A 717 -12.85 25.60 1.49
N ASN A 718 -12.18 25.28 0.39
CA ASN A 718 -11.85 26.20 -0.71
C ASN A 718 -12.48 25.76 -2.05
N LEU A 719 -13.35 24.74 -2.01
CA LEU A 719 -14.10 24.22 -3.14
C LEU A 719 -15.56 24.69 -3.05
N TYR A 720 -16.17 24.98 -4.18
CA TYR A 720 -17.57 25.37 -4.31
C TYR A 720 -18.29 24.33 -5.17
N TYR A 721 -19.59 24.12 -4.97
CA TYR A 721 -20.39 23.25 -5.83
C TYR A 721 -21.86 23.69 -5.96
N THR A 722 -22.49 23.30 -7.07
CA THR A 722 -23.89 23.62 -7.39
C THR A 722 -24.86 22.55 -6.88
N GLN A 723 -26.16 22.84 -6.95
CA GLN A 723 -27.24 21.92 -6.58
C GLN A 723 -27.15 20.61 -7.37
N GLU A 724 -26.89 20.71 -8.67
CA GLU A 724 -26.87 19.61 -9.62
C GLU A 724 -25.66 18.70 -9.39
N PHE A 725 -24.49 19.26 -9.06
CA PHE A 725 -23.34 18.46 -8.64
C PHE A 725 -23.59 17.76 -7.29
N GLY A 726 -24.21 18.46 -6.33
CA GLY A 726 -24.62 17.88 -5.05
C GLY A 726 -25.58 16.69 -5.24
N GLN A 727 -26.55 16.84 -6.14
CA GLN A 727 -27.52 15.81 -6.50
C GLN A 727 -26.85 14.62 -7.20
N MET A 728 -25.93 14.87 -8.13
CA MET A 728 -25.17 13.81 -8.79
C MET A 728 -24.33 13.00 -7.78
N VAL A 729 -23.62 13.67 -6.87
CA VAL A 729 -22.85 13.00 -5.82
C VAL A 729 -23.77 12.22 -4.87
N PHE A 730 -24.92 12.77 -4.48
CA PHE A 730 -25.91 12.07 -3.63
C PHE A 730 -26.40 10.77 -4.29
N GLN A 731 -26.83 10.85 -5.55
CA GLN A 731 -27.30 9.70 -6.34
C GLN A 731 -26.22 8.62 -6.46
N GLU A 732 -25.05 9.00 -6.97
CA GLU A 732 -23.99 8.03 -7.26
C GLU A 732 -23.40 7.42 -5.99
N PHE A 733 -23.31 8.17 -4.89
CA PHE A 733 -22.77 7.64 -3.64
C PHE A 733 -23.73 6.65 -2.96
N LEU A 734 -25.05 6.82 -3.12
CA LEU A 734 -26.05 5.81 -2.72
C LEU A 734 -26.00 4.57 -3.62
N MET A 735 -25.85 4.76 -4.94
CA MET A 735 -25.81 3.67 -5.92
C MET A 735 -24.53 2.82 -5.85
N HIS A 736 -23.40 3.42 -5.47
CA HIS A 736 -22.09 2.78 -5.39
C HIS A 736 -21.63 2.47 -3.96
N GLU A 737 -22.56 2.02 -3.11
CA GLU A 737 -22.27 1.45 -1.78
C GLU A 737 -21.44 2.37 -0.86
N ALA A 738 -21.56 3.69 -1.04
CA ALA A 738 -20.74 4.70 -0.38
C ALA A 738 -19.21 4.47 -0.55
N LYS A 739 -18.78 3.98 -1.72
CA LYS A 739 -17.37 3.80 -2.12
C LYS A 739 -16.88 5.02 -2.93
N VAL A 740 -15.92 5.75 -2.37
CA VAL A 740 -15.39 7.01 -2.96
C VAL A 740 -14.68 6.79 -4.29
N TYR A 741 -13.93 5.70 -4.46
CA TYR A 741 -13.25 5.42 -5.74
C TYR A 741 -14.23 5.07 -6.86
N SER A 742 -15.28 4.30 -6.55
CA SER A 742 -16.38 3.99 -7.48
C SER A 742 -17.13 5.26 -7.89
N LEU A 743 -17.45 6.13 -6.93
CA LEU A 743 -18.00 7.47 -7.19
C LEU A 743 -17.10 8.27 -8.14
N HIS A 744 -15.81 8.41 -7.83
CA HIS A 744 -14.88 9.18 -8.66
C HIS A 744 -14.81 8.67 -10.10
N ALA A 745 -14.72 7.35 -10.30
CA ALA A 745 -14.69 6.75 -11.64
C ALA A 745 -15.96 7.07 -12.44
N VAL A 746 -17.14 7.03 -11.81
CA VAL A 746 -18.42 7.30 -12.48
C VAL A 746 -18.63 8.78 -12.74
N LEU A 747 -18.24 9.68 -11.82
CA LEU A 747 -18.29 11.13 -12.05
C LEU A 747 -17.41 11.53 -13.24
N VAL A 748 -16.18 11.00 -13.33
CA VAL A 748 -15.28 11.23 -14.48
C VAL A 748 -15.90 10.76 -15.81
N GLY A 749 -16.75 9.72 -15.77
CA GLY A 749 -17.49 9.23 -16.95
C GLY A 749 -18.76 10.02 -17.30
N ARG A 750 -19.25 10.91 -16.42
CA ARG A 750 -20.47 11.71 -16.64
C ARG A 750 -20.21 13.18 -16.96
N VAL A 751 -19.17 13.77 -16.35
CA VAL A 751 -18.84 15.19 -16.55
C VAL A 751 -17.93 15.39 -17.77
N THR A 752 -17.70 16.63 -18.19
CA THR A 752 -16.88 16.93 -19.37
C THR A 752 -15.41 16.50 -19.18
N PRO A 753 -14.84 15.71 -20.11
CA PRO A 753 -13.55 15.05 -19.91
C PRO A 753 -12.38 16.04 -19.78
N ASP A 754 -12.45 17.17 -20.50
CA ASP A 754 -11.43 18.22 -20.53
C ASP A 754 -11.02 18.74 -19.14
N MET A 755 -11.94 18.73 -18.16
CA MET A 755 -11.72 19.27 -16.82
C MET A 755 -11.73 18.23 -15.69
N CYS A 756 -11.93 16.94 -15.99
CA CYS A 756 -12.04 15.86 -15.01
C CYS A 756 -10.85 15.77 -14.04
N SER A 757 -9.63 16.06 -14.48
CA SER A 757 -8.43 15.96 -13.64
C SER A 757 -8.37 16.96 -12.47
N LEU A 758 -9.28 17.95 -12.42
CA LEU A 758 -9.45 18.85 -11.27
C LEU A 758 -10.36 18.31 -10.17
N LEU A 759 -11.05 17.18 -10.39
CA LEU A 759 -11.78 16.51 -9.31
C LEU A 759 -10.81 16.00 -8.23
N PRO A 760 -11.24 15.88 -6.96
CA PRO A 760 -10.35 15.45 -5.89
C PRO A 760 -9.87 14.01 -6.09
N ARG A 761 -8.55 13.79 -6.23
CA ARG A 761 -7.99 12.43 -6.39
C ARG A 761 -7.92 11.62 -5.09
N PHE A 762 -7.99 12.29 -3.94
CA PHE A 762 -7.81 11.66 -2.62
C PHE A 762 -9.10 11.59 -1.80
N VAL A 763 -9.30 10.46 -1.12
CA VAL A 763 -10.51 10.15 -0.34
C VAL A 763 -10.75 11.15 0.81
N ASN A 764 -9.69 11.70 1.40
CA ASN A 764 -9.74 12.72 2.45
C ASN A 764 -10.33 14.07 1.98
N HIS A 765 -10.38 14.34 0.68
CA HIS A 765 -10.98 15.54 0.08
C HIS A 765 -12.44 15.34 -0.32
N TRP A 766 -12.85 14.10 -0.60
CA TRP A 766 -14.24 13.74 -0.86
C TRP A 766 -15.10 13.73 0.41
N TRP A 767 -14.59 13.15 1.50
CA TRP A 767 -15.40 13.02 2.72
C TRP A 767 -15.98 14.35 3.26
N PRO A 768 -15.30 15.51 3.23
CA PRO A 768 -15.90 16.79 3.58
C PRO A 768 -17.08 17.21 2.70
N ILE A 769 -17.07 16.86 1.41
CA ILE A 769 -18.15 17.17 0.45
C ILE A 769 -19.34 16.23 0.69
N ILE A 770 -19.06 14.93 0.85
CA ILE A 770 -20.05 13.91 1.21
C ILE A 770 -20.69 14.24 2.57
N GLU A 771 -19.89 14.68 3.54
CA GLU A 771 -20.36 15.13 4.84
C GLU A 771 -21.36 16.28 4.72
N ASP A 772 -21.06 17.31 3.92
CA ASP A 772 -21.97 18.44 3.69
C ASP A 772 -23.28 17.98 3.05
N ILE A 773 -23.18 17.24 1.94
CA ILE A 773 -24.32 16.72 1.16
C ILE A 773 -25.28 15.89 2.02
N PHE A 774 -24.76 14.97 2.85
CA PHE A 774 -25.60 14.12 3.70
C PHE A 774 -25.93 14.73 5.07
N GLN A 775 -25.38 15.92 5.41
CA GLN A 775 -25.82 16.73 6.56
C GLN A 775 -27.00 17.66 6.24
N SER A 776 -27.39 17.83 4.97
CA SER A 776 -28.58 18.62 4.63
C SER A 776 -29.88 17.99 5.15
N SER A 777 -29.88 16.67 5.38
CA SER A 777 -30.95 15.97 6.11
C SER A 777 -30.73 16.06 7.62
N LYS A 778 -31.78 16.45 8.36
CA LYS A 778 -31.79 16.82 9.80
C LYS A 778 -31.43 15.72 10.83
N GLU A 779 -30.66 14.68 10.48
CA GLU A 779 -30.37 13.56 11.38
C GLU A 779 -29.03 13.74 12.15
N ASP A 780 -29.18 14.38 13.31
CA ASP A 780 -28.41 14.35 14.56
C ASP A 780 -26.88 14.11 14.63
N LYS A 781 -26.28 14.92 15.50
CA LYS A 781 -24.89 14.83 15.98
C LYS A 781 -24.87 14.07 17.29
N GLU A 782 -24.05 13.01 17.44
CA GLU A 782 -23.59 12.58 18.76
C GLU A 782 -22.30 11.76 18.72
N ARG A 783 -21.63 11.63 19.88
CA ARG A 783 -20.23 11.18 20.02
C ARG A 783 -20.09 9.81 20.70
N ALA A 784 -19.04 9.10 20.30
CA ALA A 784 -18.17 8.31 21.20
C ALA A 784 -16.81 8.08 20.49
N ALA A 785 -15.83 7.46 21.15
CA ALA A 785 -14.67 6.84 20.49
C ALA A 785 -14.90 5.32 20.39
N PHE A 786 -14.56 4.68 19.26
CA PHE A 786 -14.95 3.29 18.97
C PHE A 786 -13.79 2.43 18.46
N ARG A 787 -13.70 1.24 19.07
CA ARG A 787 -13.31 -0.03 18.45
C ARG A 787 -14.47 -0.98 18.77
N GLY A 788 -15.00 -1.74 17.82
CA GLY A 788 -16.15 -2.60 18.09
C GLY A 788 -16.84 -3.12 16.84
N GLU A 789 -18.08 -3.56 17.03
CA GLU A 789 -18.88 -4.31 16.05
C GLU A 789 -19.99 -3.45 15.42
N VAL A 790 -20.77 -4.00 14.49
CA VAL A 790 -21.90 -3.30 13.84
C VAL A 790 -23.23 -3.92 14.26
N MET A 791 -24.04 -3.16 14.99
CA MET A 791 -25.39 -3.54 15.35
C MET A 791 -26.34 -3.37 14.16
N THR A 792 -27.09 -4.42 13.86
CA THR A 792 -28.10 -4.44 12.80
C THR A 792 -29.44 -4.86 13.38
N LEU A 793 -30.50 -4.09 13.14
CA LEU A 793 -31.87 -4.48 13.48
C LEU A 793 -32.78 -4.42 12.26
N ARG A 794 -33.45 -5.53 11.99
CA ARG A 794 -34.39 -5.70 10.88
C ARG A 794 -35.82 -5.67 11.41
N GLY A 795 -36.64 -4.76 10.87
CA GLY A 795 -38.07 -4.75 11.17
C GLY A 795 -38.80 -5.93 10.51
N ARG A 796 -40.03 -6.23 10.96
CA ARG A 796 -40.86 -7.33 10.41
C ARG A 796 -40.98 -7.29 8.87
N THR A 797 -41.02 -6.10 8.27
CA THR A 797 -41.13 -5.92 6.81
C THR A 797 -39.82 -6.16 6.06
N GLY A 798 -38.69 -6.33 6.75
CA GLY A 798 -37.36 -6.24 6.14
C GLY A 798 -36.88 -4.80 5.91
N ALA A 799 -37.34 -3.83 6.72
CA ALA A 799 -36.71 -2.52 6.85
C ALA A 799 -35.40 -2.60 7.68
N VAL A 800 -34.42 -1.71 7.43
CA VAL A 800 -33.21 -1.58 8.27
C VAL A 800 -33.47 -0.50 9.32
N MET A 801 -33.85 -0.92 10.54
CA MET A 801 -34.19 -0.02 11.64
C MET A 801 -32.91 0.60 12.24
N VAL A 802 -31.91 -0.24 12.50
CA VAL A 802 -30.60 0.14 13.04
C VAL A 802 -29.52 -0.50 12.18
N LEU A 803 -28.48 0.28 11.89
CA LEU A 803 -27.24 -0.11 11.22
C LEU A 803 -26.16 0.84 11.74
N GLU A 804 -25.59 0.54 12.91
CA GLU A 804 -24.77 1.46 13.69
C GLU A 804 -23.58 0.74 14.32
N PRO A 805 -22.42 1.39 14.49
CA PRO A 805 -21.31 0.81 15.22
C PRO A 805 -21.58 0.81 16.75
N ILE A 806 -21.37 -0.32 17.42
CA ILE A 806 -21.53 -0.55 18.87
C ILE A 806 -20.24 -1.07 19.52
N ALA A 807 -19.81 -0.42 20.61
CA ALA A 807 -18.49 -0.70 21.21
C ALA A 807 -18.34 -2.14 21.72
N THR A 808 -19.43 -2.76 22.16
CA THR A 808 -19.52 -4.16 22.61
C THR A 808 -20.88 -4.74 22.22
N ASP A 809 -20.98 -6.07 22.16
CA ASP A 809 -22.23 -6.84 21.99
C ASP A 809 -23.05 -6.94 23.30
N GLU A 810 -22.58 -6.32 24.38
CA GLU A 810 -23.25 -6.34 25.67
C GLU A 810 -24.63 -5.70 25.62
N SER A 811 -25.53 -6.25 26.44
CA SER A 811 -26.94 -5.87 26.48
C SER A 811 -27.16 -4.37 26.71
N GLU A 812 -26.35 -3.72 27.55
CA GLU A 812 -26.45 -2.29 27.83
C GLU A 812 -26.12 -1.44 26.58
N ALA A 813 -25.09 -1.81 25.83
CA ALA A 813 -24.70 -1.12 24.60
C ALA A 813 -25.78 -1.26 23.53
N CYS A 814 -26.31 -2.48 23.33
CA CYS A 814 -27.43 -2.73 22.42
C CYS A 814 -28.69 -1.94 22.80
N VAL A 815 -29.08 -1.95 24.07
CA VAL A 815 -30.28 -1.25 24.58
C VAL A 815 -30.13 0.26 24.44
N ARG A 816 -28.97 0.83 24.78
CA ARG A 816 -28.68 2.26 24.62
C ARG A 816 -28.74 2.69 23.15
N THR A 817 -28.15 1.91 22.24
CA THR A 817 -28.23 2.19 20.79
C THR A 817 -29.65 2.09 20.25
N MET A 818 -30.45 1.12 20.72
CA MET A 818 -31.88 1.05 20.37
C MET A 818 -32.67 2.27 20.87
N ALA A 819 -32.46 2.70 22.11
CA ALA A 819 -33.11 3.87 22.69
C ALA A 819 -32.82 5.14 21.91
N ASN A 820 -31.56 5.33 21.49
CA ASN A 820 -31.11 6.53 20.78
C ASN A 820 -31.50 6.55 19.29
N ARG A 821 -31.91 5.42 18.69
CA ARG A 821 -32.12 5.29 17.22
C ARG A 821 -33.50 4.84 16.78
N ILE A 822 -34.32 4.31 17.69
CA ILE A 822 -35.70 3.94 17.41
C ILE A 822 -36.61 4.88 18.21
N PRO A 823 -37.49 5.67 17.57
CA PRO A 823 -38.41 6.55 18.29
C PRO A 823 -39.25 5.76 19.31
N SER A 824 -39.65 6.39 20.42
CA SER A 824 -40.37 5.71 21.52
C SER A 824 -41.66 5.02 21.06
N ARG A 825 -42.36 5.57 20.05
CA ARG A 825 -43.52 4.93 19.40
C ARG A 825 -43.15 3.66 18.62
N GLY A 826 -41.94 3.58 18.08
CA GLY A 826 -41.38 2.39 17.45
C GLY A 826 -41.00 1.32 18.48
N LEU A 827 -40.30 1.72 19.55
CA LEU A 827 -39.96 0.82 20.67
C LEU A 827 -41.22 0.23 21.33
N GLY A 828 -42.25 1.04 21.53
CA GLY A 828 -43.56 0.59 22.02
C GLY A 828 -44.31 -0.40 21.10
N GLN A 829 -43.88 -0.59 19.84
CA GLN A 829 -44.43 -1.62 18.95
C GLN A 829 -43.68 -2.96 19.03
N ILE A 830 -42.53 -3.02 19.71
CA ILE A 830 -41.72 -4.23 19.83
C ILE A 830 -42.36 -5.18 20.83
N GLN A 831 -43.03 -6.21 20.31
CA GLN A 831 -43.63 -7.29 21.09
C GLN A 831 -42.72 -8.52 21.18
N PHE A 832 -41.83 -8.71 20.21
CA PHE A 832 -41.06 -9.94 20.05
C PHE A 832 -39.66 -9.64 19.50
N VAL A 833 -38.63 -10.29 20.05
CA VAL A 833 -37.23 -10.14 19.60
C VAL A 833 -36.58 -11.53 19.47
N ARG A 834 -35.81 -11.73 18.39
CA ARG A 834 -34.88 -12.86 18.28
C ARG A 834 -33.47 -12.33 18.47
N VAL A 835 -32.66 -13.01 19.28
CA VAL A 835 -31.26 -12.65 19.56
C VAL A 835 -30.38 -13.89 19.60
N ASP A 836 -29.10 -13.71 19.31
CA ASP A 836 -28.14 -14.80 19.12
C ASP A 836 -27.60 -15.32 20.47
N ASN A 837 -27.68 -14.49 21.53
CA ASN A 837 -27.25 -14.82 22.88
C ASN A 837 -28.20 -14.20 23.95
N PRO A 838 -29.40 -14.75 24.16
CA PRO A 838 -30.35 -14.24 25.14
C PRO A 838 -29.88 -14.51 26.58
N SER A 839 -30.04 -13.51 27.44
CA SER A 839 -29.75 -13.61 28.87
C SER A 839 -30.87 -12.94 29.69
N LYS A 840 -30.94 -13.29 30.98
CA LYS A 840 -31.87 -12.64 31.91
C LYS A 840 -31.63 -11.12 31.97
N LYS A 841 -30.36 -10.69 32.05
CA LYS A 841 -29.95 -9.27 32.02
C LYS A 841 -30.50 -8.57 30.76
N PHE A 842 -30.29 -9.16 29.58
CA PHE A 842 -30.73 -8.56 28.33
C PHE A 842 -32.27 -8.48 28.21
N TRP A 843 -32.98 -9.49 28.73
CA TRP A 843 -34.44 -9.45 28.84
C TRP A 843 -34.92 -8.27 29.69
N GLU A 844 -34.35 -8.12 30.89
CA GLU A 844 -34.73 -7.09 31.86
C GLU A 844 -34.42 -5.68 31.31
N GLU A 845 -33.24 -5.47 30.74
CA GLU A 845 -32.84 -4.18 30.14
C GLU A 845 -33.65 -3.82 28.89
N LEU A 846 -33.95 -4.77 27.99
CA LEU A 846 -34.81 -4.51 26.83
C LEU A 846 -36.23 -4.10 27.23
N ARG A 847 -36.78 -4.64 28.33
CA ARG A 847 -38.11 -4.27 28.83
C ARG A 847 -38.19 -2.84 29.37
N LEU A 848 -37.07 -2.23 29.77
CA LEU A 848 -37.03 -0.83 30.19
C LEU A 848 -37.39 0.12 29.03
N ILE A 849 -37.00 -0.24 27.80
CA ILE A 849 -37.22 0.58 26.60
C ILE A 849 -38.37 0.06 25.71
N CYS A 850 -38.66 -1.24 25.75
CA CYS A 850 -39.73 -1.90 25.00
C CYS A 850 -40.85 -2.34 25.97
N PRO A 851 -41.78 -1.45 26.37
CA PRO A 851 -42.77 -1.75 27.42
C PRO A 851 -43.72 -2.90 27.05
N ASN A 852 -43.94 -3.12 25.75
CA ASN A 852 -44.84 -4.15 25.22
C ASN A 852 -44.12 -5.47 24.85
N LEU A 853 -42.86 -5.66 25.25
CA LEU A 853 -42.09 -6.86 24.95
C LEU A 853 -42.64 -8.10 25.68
N GLN A 854 -43.05 -9.11 24.90
CA GLN A 854 -43.71 -10.34 25.36
C GLN A 854 -42.81 -11.58 25.27
N VAL A 855 -41.94 -11.68 24.27
CA VAL A 855 -41.01 -12.81 24.10
C VAL A 855 -39.65 -12.35 23.55
N MET A 856 -38.59 -12.89 24.14
CA MET A 856 -37.26 -12.95 23.55
C MET A 856 -36.89 -14.42 23.30
N ALA A 857 -36.38 -14.73 22.12
CA ALA A 857 -36.05 -16.10 21.71
C ALA A 857 -34.63 -16.20 21.14
N LEU A 858 -34.01 -17.36 21.35
CA LEU A 858 -32.75 -17.73 20.69
C LEU A 858 -33.06 -18.23 19.27
N ASP A 859 -32.31 -17.78 18.27
CA ASP A 859 -32.45 -18.33 16.92
C ASP A 859 -31.82 -19.72 16.79
N PRO A 860 -32.59 -20.77 16.42
CA PRO A 860 -32.02 -22.08 16.12
C PRO A 860 -30.99 -22.08 14.99
N VAL A 861 -31.05 -21.15 14.01
CA VAL A 861 -30.22 -21.20 12.79
C VAL A 861 -28.72 -21.09 13.09
N HIS A 862 -28.29 -20.29 14.07
CA HIS A 862 -26.88 -20.10 14.41
C HIS A 862 -26.19 -21.40 14.83
N LEU A 863 -26.89 -22.31 15.51
CA LEU A 863 -26.29 -23.58 15.94
C LEU A 863 -25.85 -24.44 14.74
N ALA A 864 -26.61 -24.41 13.64
CA ALA A 864 -26.22 -25.08 12.40
C ALA A 864 -25.08 -24.33 11.66
N MET A 865 -25.00 -23.01 11.79
CA MET A 865 -23.89 -22.23 11.22
C MET A 865 -22.58 -22.55 11.94
N THR A 866 -22.60 -22.64 13.28
CA THR A 866 -21.42 -23.03 14.07
C THR A 866 -20.98 -24.47 13.77
N TYR A 867 -21.91 -25.39 13.53
CA TYR A 867 -21.61 -26.73 13.03
C TYR A 867 -20.90 -26.68 11.67
N GLU A 868 -21.43 -25.89 10.72
CA GLU A 868 -20.88 -25.77 9.36
C GLU A 868 -19.51 -25.09 9.34
N PHE A 869 -19.20 -24.20 10.30
CA PHE A 869 -17.85 -23.65 10.47
C PHE A 869 -16.81 -24.73 10.76
N ALA A 870 -17.14 -25.78 11.53
CA ALA A 870 -16.27 -26.93 11.77
C ALA A 870 -16.03 -27.82 10.52
N SER A 871 -16.71 -27.51 9.41
CA SER A 871 -16.58 -28.22 8.11
C SER A 871 -16.36 -27.22 6.97
N SER A 872 -15.58 -26.17 7.20
CA SER A 872 -15.20 -25.15 6.19
C SER A 872 -16.39 -24.53 5.47
N ARG A 873 -17.48 -24.26 6.20
CA ARG A 873 -18.76 -23.70 5.71
C ARG A 873 -19.52 -24.63 4.73
N LYS A 874 -19.15 -25.91 4.63
CA LYS A 874 -19.84 -26.90 3.78
C LYS A 874 -21.00 -27.55 4.53
N ARG A 875 -22.14 -27.75 3.84
CA ARG A 875 -23.32 -28.45 4.38
C ARG A 875 -23.13 -29.97 4.31
N THR A 876 -22.72 -30.57 5.42
CA THR A 876 -22.51 -32.01 5.58
C THR A 876 -23.84 -32.77 5.77
N PRO A 877 -23.85 -34.11 5.66
CA PRO A 877 -25.01 -34.93 6.06
C PRO A 877 -25.48 -34.63 7.50
N GLY A 878 -24.55 -34.55 8.46
CA GLY A 878 -24.87 -34.20 9.84
C GLY A 878 -25.43 -32.77 10.01
N SER A 879 -24.87 -31.77 9.32
CA SER A 879 -25.40 -30.39 9.39
C SER A 879 -26.78 -30.25 8.73
N LYS A 880 -27.03 -30.99 7.64
CA LYS A 880 -28.36 -31.07 7.01
C LYS A 880 -29.39 -31.68 7.95
N MET A 881 -29.04 -32.77 8.65
CA MET A 881 -29.91 -33.38 9.65
C MET A 881 -30.14 -32.46 10.85
N LEU A 882 -29.11 -31.75 11.31
CA LEU A 882 -29.26 -30.73 12.36
C LEU A 882 -30.21 -29.61 11.93
N ARG A 883 -30.14 -29.13 10.68
CA ARG A 883 -31.11 -28.15 10.15
C ARG A 883 -32.54 -28.69 10.11
N LEU A 884 -32.75 -29.99 9.86
CA LEU A 884 -34.06 -30.64 9.94
C LEU A 884 -34.59 -30.75 11.39
N VAL A 885 -33.72 -31.06 12.35
CA VAL A 885 -34.06 -31.02 13.79
C VAL A 885 -34.43 -29.59 14.19
N LEU A 886 -33.61 -28.62 13.83
CA LEU A 886 -33.81 -27.21 14.17
C LEU A 886 -35.04 -26.58 13.50
N SER A 887 -35.47 -27.05 12.32
CA SER A 887 -36.69 -26.54 11.70
C SER A 887 -37.95 -26.87 12.52
N LYS A 888 -37.94 -27.93 13.34
CA LYS A 888 -39.04 -28.23 14.29
C LYS A 888 -39.14 -27.20 15.43
N LEU A 889 -38.09 -26.45 15.73
CA LEU A 889 -38.15 -25.30 16.66
C LEU A 889 -38.72 -24.03 15.99
N THR A 890 -38.88 -24.05 14.66
CA THR A 890 -39.55 -23.01 13.86
C THR A 890 -40.89 -23.47 13.27
N ALA A 891 -41.28 -24.72 13.50
CA ALA A 891 -42.54 -25.28 13.07
C ALA A 891 -43.69 -24.80 13.98
N ARG A 892 -44.92 -24.89 13.45
CA ARG A 892 -46.15 -24.51 14.12
C ARG A 892 -47.19 -25.59 13.92
N ASP A 893 -47.88 -25.92 15.00
CA ASP A 893 -49.07 -26.74 15.00
C ASP A 893 -50.30 -25.80 15.02
N ASP A 894 -51.09 -25.80 13.95
CA ASP A 894 -52.30 -24.98 13.88
C ASP A 894 -53.46 -25.54 14.71
N GLN A 895 -53.34 -26.76 15.27
CA GLN A 895 -54.31 -27.34 16.19
C GLN A 895 -54.06 -26.93 17.65
N CYS A 896 -52.88 -26.42 17.99
CA CYS A 896 -52.52 -26.00 19.35
C CYS A 896 -52.53 -24.47 19.52
N SER A 897 -53.08 -24.01 20.63
CA SER A 897 -53.05 -22.60 21.04
C SER A 897 -51.76 -22.24 21.76
N GLY A 898 -51.36 -20.96 21.71
CA GLY A 898 -50.17 -20.47 22.42
C GLY A 898 -50.17 -20.67 23.94
N GLN A 899 -51.34 -20.94 24.56
CA GLN A 899 -51.44 -21.19 26.01
C GLN A 899 -50.98 -22.61 26.40
N GLU A 900 -51.09 -23.58 25.49
CA GLU A 900 -50.71 -24.98 25.74
C GLU A 900 -49.19 -25.18 25.77
N TRP A 901 -48.43 -24.21 25.26
CA TRP A 901 -46.96 -24.20 25.24
C TRP A 901 -46.30 -23.66 26.52
N GLY A 902 -47.11 -23.32 27.52
CA GLY A 902 -46.68 -22.79 28.81
C GLY A 902 -46.17 -21.34 28.77
N PRO A 903 -45.77 -20.78 29.93
CA PRO A 903 -45.33 -19.39 30.02
C PRO A 903 -44.00 -19.15 29.29
N THR A 904 -43.82 -17.93 28.78
CA THR A 904 -42.55 -17.47 28.21
C THR A 904 -41.43 -17.54 29.24
N PHE A 905 -40.28 -18.08 28.84
CA PHE A 905 -39.09 -18.09 29.68
C PHE A 905 -38.39 -16.73 29.67
N SER A 906 -38.14 -16.17 30.86
CA SER A 906 -37.50 -14.85 31.06
C SER A 906 -36.02 -14.93 31.46
N GLY A 907 -35.42 -16.12 31.48
CA GLY A 907 -34.07 -16.34 32.03
C GLY A 907 -34.03 -16.65 33.53
N SER A 908 -35.18 -16.69 34.20
CA SER A 908 -35.33 -17.10 35.62
C SER A 908 -36.23 -18.34 35.76
N SER A 909 -36.06 -19.08 36.86
CA SER A 909 -36.95 -20.21 37.24
C SER A 909 -37.08 -21.32 36.19
N CYS A 910 -35.99 -21.65 35.50
CA CYS A 910 -35.98 -22.80 34.59
C CYS A 910 -36.16 -24.11 35.36
N ARG A 911 -37.05 -25.00 34.90
CA ARG A 911 -37.19 -26.34 35.49
C ARG A 911 -35.88 -27.13 35.34
N PRO A 912 -35.41 -27.83 36.39
CA PRO A 912 -34.28 -28.76 36.29
C PRO A 912 -34.48 -29.80 35.18
N LEU A 913 -33.38 -30.45 34.79
CA LEU A 913 -33.44 -31.60 33.89
C LEU A 913 -34.14 -32.76 34.61
N THR A 914 -35.04 -33.46 33.91
CA THR A 914 -35.53 -34.75 34.41
C THR A 914 -34.44 -35.81 34.25
N HIS A 915 -34.56 -36.94 34.96
CA HIS A 915 -33.61 -38.04 34.86
C HIS A 915 -33.43 -38.54 33.41
N GLU A 916 -34.52 -38.62 32.63
CA GLU A 916 -34.47 -39.00 31.21
C GLU A 916 -33.79 -37.94 30.33
N GLU A 917 -33.99 -36.65 30.63
CA GLU A 917 -33.31 -35.56 29.91
C GLU A 917 -31.80 -35.59 30.16
N ASP A 918 -31.38 -35.92 31.38
CA ASP A 918 -29.97 -36.04 31.75
C ASP A 918 -29.29 -37.27 31.11
N ILE A 919 -29.96 -38.45 31.11
CA ILE A 919 -29.50 -39.63 30.36
C ILE A 919 -29.33 -39.29 28.87
N ALA A 920 -30.32 -38.63 28.26
CA ALA A 920 -30.25 -38.24 26.86
C ALA A 920 -29.11 -37.24 26.58
N ARG A 921 -28.79 -36.34 27.52
CA ARG A 921 -27.62 -35.44 27.43
C ARG A 921 -26.29 -36.18 27.57
N ASN A 922 -26.20 -37.14 28.48
CA ASN A 922 -25.01 -37.98 28.64
C ASN A 922 -24.70 -38.77 27.35
N HIS A 923 -25.71 -39.16 26.57
CA HIS A 923 -25.52 -39.71 25.22
C HIS A 923 -24.99 -38.71 24.18
N ILE A 924 -25.20 -37.39 24.32
CA ILE A 924 -24.59 -36.35 23.47
C ILE A 924 -23.08 -36.26 23.73
N GLU A 925 -22.68 -36.23 25.00
CA GLU A 925 -21.28 -36.09 25.42
C GLU A 925 -20.46 -37.35 25.13
N SER A 926 -21.00 -38.53 25.48
CA SER A 926 -20.35 -39.81 25.21
C SER A 926 -20.48 -40.28 23.74
N ARG A 927 -21.48 -39.79 23.00
CA ARG A 927 -21.88 -40.25 21.64
C ARG A 927 -22.34 -41.72 21.61
N SER A 928 -22.85 -42.22 22.74
CA SER A 928 -23.08 -43.65 22.99
C SER A 928 -24.50 -44.17 22.70
N MET A 929 -25.41 -43.34 22.18
CA MET A 929 -26.76 -43.80 21.81
C MET A 929 -26.66 -44.91 20.75
N LYS A 930 -27.40 -46.01 20.94
CA LYS A 930 -27.37 -47.18 20.06
C LYS A 930 -27.74 -46.79 18.62
N SER A 931 -26.93 -47.14 17.63
CA SER A 931 -27.09 -46.67 16.22
C SER A 931 -28.49 -46.96 15.65
N ARG A 932 -29.03 -48.16 15.86
CA ARG A 932 -30.40 -48.55 15.43
C ARG A 932 -31.50 -47.67 16.07
N GLU A 933 -31.28 -47.17 17.28
CA GLU A 933 -32.21 -46.26 17.95
C GLU A 933 -32.05 -44.83 17.43
N ALA A 934 -30.81 -44.37 17.27
CA ALA A 934 -30.50 -43.05 16.73
C ALA A 934 -31.03 -42.88 15.30
N GLU A 935 -30.76 -43.83 14.41
CA GLU A 935 -31.29 -43.85 13.03
C GLU A 935 -32.83 -43.85 13.01
N ARG A 936 -33.48 -44.63 13.89
CA ARG A 936 -34.95 -44.65 14.02
C ARG A 936 -35.49 -43.29 14.44
N ILE A 937 -34.85 -42.61 15.40
CA ILE A 937 -35.24 -41.27 15.83
C ILE A 937 -35.14 -40.30 14.65
N LEU A 938 -34.00 -40.27 13.95
CA LEU A 938 -33.78 -39.33 12.84
C LEU A 938 -34.69 -39.60 11.63
N LYS A 939 -34.94 -40.87 11.30
CA LYS A 939 -35.83 -41.27 10.19
C LYS A 939 -37.30 -40.93 10.44
N ASN A 940 -37.71 -40.87 11.71
CA ASN A 940 -39.09 -40.56 12.11
C ASN A 940 -39.31 -39.07 12.41
N LEU A 941 -38.34 -38.18 12.14
CA LEU A 941 -38.51 -36.73 12.31
C LEU A 941 -39.45 -36.15 11.25
N ASP A 942 -40.65 -35.79 11.66
CA ASP A 942 -41.57 -34.93 10.89
C ASP A 942 -41.16 -33.45 11.06
N PRO A 943 -40.70 -32.75 10.00
CA PRO A 943 -40.29 -31.34 10.08
C PRO A 943 -41.47 -30.36 10.12
N GLN A 944 -42.70 -30.79 9.81
CA GLN A 944 -43.89 -29.92 9.85
C GLN A 944 -44.45 -29.78 11.26
N LYS A 945 -44.21 -30.77 12.13
CA LYS A 945 -44.63 -30.72 13.54
C LYS A 945 -43.55 -30.10 14.43
N PRO A 946 -43.90 -29.32 15.45
CA PRO A 946 -42.93 -28.84 16.43
C PRO A 946 -42.36 -29.98 17.30
N PHE A 947 -41.39 -29.65 18.15
CA PHE A 947 -41.09 -30.47 19.33
C PHE A 947 -42.04 -30.07 20.45
N TYR A 948 -42.84 -31.00 20.99
CA TYR A 948 -43.73 -30.74 22.13
C TYR A 948 -42.99 -30.84 23.47
N PHE A 949 -41.98 -31.72 23.55
CA PHE A 949 -41.20 -31.93 24.77
C PHE A 949 -39.71 -31.64 24.55
N ARG A 950 -39.07 -31.04 25.57
CA ARG A 950 -37.62 -30.78 25.61
C ARG A 950 -36.81 -32.08 25.50
N LEU A 951 -37.31 -33.19 26.04
CA LEU A 951 -36.70 -34.50 25.93
C LEU A 951 -36.54 -34.98 24.47
N ASP A 952 -37.53 -34.76 23.61
CA ASP A 952 -37.48 -35.20 22.20
C ASP A 952 -36.44 -34.41 21.41
N PHE A 953 -36.30 -33.11 21.70
CA PHE A 953 -35.23 -32.28 21.16
C PHE A 953 -33.86 -32.82 21.60
N ILE A 954 -33.66 -33.11 22.90
CA ILE A 954 -32.40 -33.66 23.40
C ILE A 954 -32.09 -35.03 22.76
N LYS A 955 -33.08 -35.93 22.65
CA LYS A 955 -32.94 -37.24 21.99
C LYS A 955 -32.57 -37.11 20.51
N ALA A 956 -33.16 -36.15 19.78
CA ALA A 956 -32.80 -35.89 18.39
C ALA A 956 -31.36 -35.38 18.22
N ILE A 957 -30.89 -34.52 19.13
CA ILE A 957 -29.49 -34.05 19.15
C ILE A 957 -28.52 -35.19 19.53
N ALA A 958 -28.86 -36.03 20.49
CA ALA A 958 -28.08 -37.22 20.85
C ALA A 958 -27.98 -38.22 19.69
N ALA A 959 -29.06 -38.39 18.92
CA ALA A 959 -29.07 -39.22 17.73
C ALA A 959 -28.13 -38.67 16.62
N ILE A 960 -28.08 -37.35 16.41
CA ILE A 960 -27.09 -36.71 15.52
C ILE A 960 -25.66 -37.00 15.98
N CYS A 961 -25.38 -36.87 17.28
CA CYS A 961 -24.04 -37.11 17.82
C CYS A 961 -23.58 -38.57 17.73
N SER A 962 -24.50 -39.53 17.73
CA SER A 962 -24.20 -40.95 17.50
C SER A 962 -23.99 -41.27 16.01
N VAL A 963 -24.94 -40.89 15.15
CA VAL A 963 -24.89 -41.23 13.70
C VAL A 963 -23.79 -40.49 12.96
N TYR A 964 -23.53 -39.22 13.31
CA TYR A 964 -22.52 -38.37 12.67
C TYR A 964 -21.35 -38.09 13.62
N SER A 965 -20.93 -39.11 14.38
CA SER A 965 -19.89 -39.03 15.42
C SER A 965 -18.58 -38.38 14.94
N GLU A 966 -18.12 -38.70 13.73
CA GLU A 966 -16.90 -38.13 13.14
C GLU A 966 -17.06 -36.66 12.69
N GLU A 967 -18.27 -36.24 12.31
CA GLU A 967 -18.53 -34.82 12.02
C GLU A 967 -18.57 -34.00 13.31
N VAL A 968 -19.25 -34.49 14.36
CA VAL A 968 -19.42 -33.75 15.61
C VAL A 968 -18.15 -33.70 16.48
N LYS A 969 -17.15 -34.54 16.21
CA LYS A 969 -15.81 -34.46 16.82
C LYS A 969 -15.01 -33.24 16.38
N ARG A 970 -15.29 -32.68 15.19
CA ARG A 970 -14.56 -31.53 14.63
C ARG A 970 -14.70 -30.30 15.50
N ILE A 971 -13.64 -29.50 15.56
CA ILE A 971 -13.60 -28.24 16.32
C ILE A 971 -14.26 -27.14 15.48
N ALA A 972 -15.21 -26.42 16.07
CA ALA A 972 -15.77 -25.22 15.44
C ALA A 972 -14.86 -24.00 15.71
N PRO A 973 -14.33 -23.33 14.67
CA PRO A 973 -13.55 -22.11 14.85
C PRO A 973 -14.45 -20.99 15.38
N GLY A 974 -13.87 -20.13 16.23
CA GLY A 974 -14.61 -19.17 17.06
C GLY A 974 -14.75 -19.68 18.51
N PRO A 975 -15.72 -20.57 18.82
CA PRO A 975 -15.87 -21.11 20.18
C PRO A 975 -14.72 -22.01 20.66
N ASN A 976 -13.83 -22.43 19.74
CA ASN A 976 -12.72 -23.36 19.94
C ASN A 976 -13.10 -24.63 20.73
N ARG A 977 -14.22 -25.26 20.35
CA ARG A 977 -14.76 -26.46 21.01
C ARG A 977 -15.26 -27.47 19.96
N PRO A 978 -15.16 -28.78 20.23
CA PRO A 978 -15.82 -29.81 19.44
C PRO A 978 -17.31 -29.56 19.31
N VAL A 979 -17.86 -29.78 18.11
CA VAL A 979 -19.28 -29.56 17.80
C VAL A 979 -20.21 -30.31 18.76
N TYR A 980 -19.88 -31.53 19.20
CA TYR A 980 -20.70 -32.27 20.17
C TYR A 980 -20.81 -31.56 21.53
N LYS A 981 -19.78 -30.83 21.98
CA LYS A 981 -19.85 -30.01 23.21
C LYS A 981 -20.75 -28.77 23.03
N LEU A 982 -20.79 -28.21 21.82
CA LEU A 982 -21.71 -27.12 21.49
C LEU A 982 -23.17 -27.60 21.45
N LEU A 983 -23.41 -28.78 20.88
CA LEU A 983 -24.72 -29.46 20.91
C LEU A 983 -25.15 -29.84 22.34
N HIS A 984 -24.21 -30.27 23.19
CA HIS A 984 -24.45 -30.50 24.62
C HIS A 984 -24.76 -29.19 25.39
N SER A 985 -24.17 -28.07 25.00
CA SER A 985 -24.47 -26.75 25.56
C SER A 985 -25.83 -26.22 25.09
N ALA A 986 -26.18 -26.42 23.82
CA ALA A 986 -27.47 -26.03 23.24
C ALA A 986 -28.68 -26.70 23.91
N THR A 987 -28.48 -27.93 24.42
CA THR A 987 -29.49 -28.72 25.12
C THR A 987 -29.56 -28.46 26.63
N ALA A 988 -28.77 -27.52 27.17
CA ALA A 988 -28.81 -27.20 28.60
C ALA A 988 -30.16 -26.58 28.99
N ALA A 989 -30.68 -26.89 30.19
CA ALA A 989 -32.06 -26.57 30.59
C ALA A 989 -32.50 -25.14 30.21
N GLY A 990 -31.78 -24.11 30.69
CA GLY A 990 -32.10 -22.71 30.38
C GLY A 990 -31.87 -22.31 28.92
N ARG A 991 -30.87 -22.88 28.22
CA ARG A 991 -30.61 -22.57 26.81
C ARG A 991 -31.65 -23.19 25.88
N ALA A 992 -32.12 -24.39 26.22
CA ALA A 992 -33.25 -25.03 25.55
C ALA A 992 -34.53 -24.19 25.67
N GLU A 993 -34.87 -23.69 26.87
CA GLU A 993 -36.08 -22.84 27.04
C GLU A 993 -36.05 -21.57 26.16
N TRP A 994 -34.88 -20.98 25.92
CA TRP A 994 -34.75 -19.85 24.97
C TRP A 994 -35.01 -20.24 23.51
N TYR A 995 -34.74 -21.49 23.09
CA TYR A 995 -35.18 -21.99 21.78
C TYR A 995 -36.70 -22.22 21.75
N PHE A 996 -37.26 -22.85 22.80
CA PHE A 996 -38.71 -23.09 22.91
C PHE A 996 -39.55 -21.80 22.98
N ASN A 997 -38.97 -20.68 23.42
CA ASN A 997 -39.59 -19.36 23.29
C ASN A 997 -39.93 -18.98 21.83
N ASN A 998 -39.15 -19.42 20.83
CA ASN A 998 -39.54 -19.20 19.43
C ASN A 998 -40.82 -19.98 19.08
N THR A 999 -40.96 -21.22 19.55
CA THR A 999 -42.20 -22.02 19.40
C THR A 999 -43.38 -21.33 20.09
N ARG A 1000 -43.23 -20.90 21.35
CA ARG A 1000 -44.27 -20.14 22.09
C ARG A 1000 -44.73 -18.89 21.33
N MET A 1001 -43.78 -18.10 20.83
CA MET A 1001 -44.02 -16.91 20.03
C MET A 1001 -44.80 -17.20 18.73
N LEU A 1002 -44.49 -18.30 18.03
CA LEU A 1002 -45.17 -18.64 16.77
C LEU A 1002 -46.64 -19.04 16.99
N HIS A 1003 -46.96 -19.67 18.13
CA HIS A 1003 -48.34 -20.07 18.50
C HIS A 1003 -49.13 -18.95 19.19
N SER A 1004 -48.48 -17.90 19.71
CA SER A 1004 -49.15 -16.70 20.24
C SER A 1004 -49.50 -15.65 19.15
N MET A 1005 -49.10 -15.88 17.91
CA MET A 1005 -49.41 -15.02 16.76
C MET A 1005 -50.55 -15.60 15.90
N ALA A 1006 -51.30 -14.72 15.23
CA ALA A 1006 -52.20 -15.13 14.14
C ALA A 1006 -51.38 -15.51 12.88
N SER A 1007 -51.84 -16.49 12.11
CA SER A 1007 -51.15 -16.99 10.91
C SER A 1007 -50.89 -15.90 9.85
N SER A 1008 -51.78 -14.90 9.76
CA SER A 1008 -51.62 -13.71 8.90
C SER A 1008 -50.50 -12.76 9.32
N ARG A 1009 -50.03 -12.83 10.58
CA ARG A 1009 -48.81 -12.12 11.04
C ARG A 1009 -47.54 -12.94 10.78
N LEU A 1010 -47.64 -14.28 10.75
CA LEU A 1010 -46.50 -15.17 10.51
C LEU A 1010 -45.98 -15.11 9.08
N THR A 1011 -46.87 -14.96 8.09
CA THR A 1011 -46.49 -14.79 6.67
C THR A 1011 -45.65 -13.54 6.41
N LEU A 1012 -45.64 -12.59 7.34
CA LEU A 1012 -44.83 -11.37 7.30
C LEU A 1012 -43.48 -11.52 8.02
N LEU A 1013 -43.20 -12.64 8.70
CA LEU A 1013 -41.95 -12.81 9.45
C LEU A 1013 -40.90 -13.59 8.64
N PRO A 1014 -39.63 -13.15 8.64
CA PRO A 1014 -38.55 -13.97 8.12
C PRO A 1014 -38.29 -15.19 9.02
N THR A 1015 -37.77 -16.27 8.44
CA THR A 1015 -37.31 -17.45 9.16
C THR A 1015 -36.05 -17.11 9.98
N GLY A 1016 -36.11 -17.29 11.31
CA GLY A 1016 -35.02 -16.94 12.23
C GLY A 1016 -34.56 -15.48 12.08
N THR A 1017 -33.25 -15.28 12.04
CA THR A 1017 -32.51 -14.05 11.74
C THR A 1017 -32.03 -13.99 10.29
N THR A 1018 -32.46 -14.90 9.39
CA THR A 1018 -31.92 -15.02 8.02
C THR A 1018 -31.93 -13.71 7.21
N SER A 1019 -32.91 -12.83 7.45
CA SER A 1019 -32.99 -11.47 6.84
C SER A 1019 -31.91 -10.50 7.34
N ASN A 1020 -31.37 -10.75 8.53
CA ASN A 1020 -30.25 -10.06 9.15
C ASN A 1020 -28.91 -10.66 8.70
N GLU A 1021 -28.78 -11.99 8.67
CA GLU A 1021 -27.62 -12.70 8.09
C GLU A 1021 -27.37 -12.32 6.63
N SER A 1022 -28.45 -12.17 5.84
CA SER A 1022 -28.34 -11.67 4.47
C SER A 1022 -27.78 -10.24 4.42
N LEU A 1023 -28.17 -9.36 5.37
CA LEU A 1023 -27.63 -8.00 5.45
C LEU A 1023 -26.16 -8.01 5.91
N HIS A 1024 -25.78 -8.88 6.85
CA HIS A 1024 -24.37 -9.06 7.26
C HIS A 1024 -23.49 -9.48 6.09
N ARG A 1025 -23.99 -10.39 5.23
CA ARG A 1025 -23.29 -10.74 3.99
C ARG A 1025 -23.08 -9.52 3.08
N GLU A 1026 -24.08 -8.66 2.93
CA GLU A 1026 -23.94 -7.42 2.15
C GLU A 1026 -22.96 -6.43 2.78
N ILE A 1027 -23.03 -6.21 4.10
CA ILE A 1027 -22.07 -5.38 4.85
C ILE A 1027 -20.63 -5.87 4.62
N ASN A 1028 -20.40 -7.18 4.74
CA ASN A 1028 -19.08 -7.77 4.49
C ASN A 1028 -18.57 -7.52 3.05
N VAL A 1029 -19.46 -7.45 2.05
CA VAL A 1029 -19.10 -7.07 0.67
C VAL A 1029 -18.78 -5.57 0.57
N TRP A 1030 -19.59 -4.70 1.18
CA TRP A 1030 -19.40 -3.24 1.17
C TRP A 1030 -18.10 -2.77 1.83
N PHE A 1031 -17.57 -3.56 2.76
CA PHE A 1031 -16.35 -3.28 3.51
C PHE A 1031 -15.15 -4.18 3.17
N ARG A 1032 -15.30 -5.18 2.26
CA ARG A 1032 -14.21 -6.12 1.87
C ARG A 1032 -12.91 -5.43 1.45
N GLU A 1033 -13.02 -4.26 0.81
CA GLU A 1033 -11.90 -3.47 0.29
C GLU A 1033 -11.49 -2.32 1.25
N THR A 1034 -12.07 -2.25 2.45
CA THR A 1034 -11.92 -1.13 3.41
C THR A 1034 -11.15 -1.58 4.65
N TYR A 1035 -9.82 -1.57 4.59
CA TYR A 1035 -8.95 -2.02 5.69
C TYR A 1035 -9.02 -1.14 6.94
N ARG A 1036 -9.06 0.19 6.79
CA ARG A 1036 -9.13 1.14 7.91
C ARG A 1036 -10.03 2.32 7.57
N LEU A 1037 -10.84 2.77 8.53
CA LEU A 1037 -11.75 3.90 8.37
C LEU A 1037 -11.84 4.68 9.68
N HIS A 1038 -11.79 6.02 9.61
CA HIS A 1038 -12.10 6.84 10.79
C HIS A 1038 -13.53 6.57 11.24
N GLN A 1039 -13.76 6.44 12.55
CA GLN A 1039 -15.07 6.11 13.11
C GLN A 1039 -16.21 7.02 12.60
N THR A 1040 -15.98 8.33 12.48
CA THR A 1040 -17.01 9.24 11.97
C THR A 1040 -17.31 9.02 10.49
N SER A 1041 -16.33 8.56 9.71
CA SER A 1041 -16.53 8.12 8.33
C SER A 1041 -17.21 6.74 8.27
N LEU A 1042 -17.05 5.89 9.28
CA LEU A 1042 -17.83 4.65 9.43
C LEU A 1042 -19.30 4.96 9.74
N TYR A 1043 -19.59 5.84 10.70
CA TYR A 1043 -20.97 6.31 10.95
C TYR A 1043 -21.60 6.87 9.68
N LEU A 1044 -20.94 7.85 9.03
CA LEU A 1044 -21.46 8.46 7.82
C LEU A 1044 -21.72 7.43 6.71
N LYS A 1045 -20.79 6.48 6.50
CA LYS A 1045 -20.97 5.39 5.52
C LYS A 1045 -22.16 4.49 5.88
N LEU A 1046 -22.31 4.08 7.15
CA LEU A 1046 -23.41 3.23 7.60
C LEU A 1046 -24.78 3.95 7.53
N SER A 1047 -24.85 5.24 7.86
CA SER A 1047 -26.06 6.05 7.70
C SER A 1047 -26.50 6.14 6.23
N ILE A 1048 -25.55 6.33 5.30
CA ILE A 1048 -25.82 6.40 3.86
C ILE A 1048 -26.31 5.04 3.33
N LEU A 1049 -25.70 3.94 3.77
CA LEU A 1049 -26.13 2.58 3.43
C LEU A 1049 -27.52 2.23 4.00
N LYS A 1050 -27.81 2.67 5.24
CA LYS A 1050 -29.14 2.58 5.87
C LYS A 1050 -30.18 3.35 5.07
N LEU A 1051 -29.86 4.57 4.64
CA LEU A 1051 -30.73 5.40 3.80
C LEU A 1051 -31.03 4.71 2.46
N ALA A 1052 -30.00 4.23 1.74
CA ALA A 1052 -30.16 3.48 0.49
C ALA A 1052 -31.08 2.26 0.64
N LYS A 1053 -30.89 1.48 1.71
CA LYS A 1053 -31.74 0.32 2.05
C LYS A 1053 -33.18 0.73 2.35
N ASN A 1054 -33.39 1.80 3.11
CA ASN A 1054 -34.72 2.24 3.52
C ASN A 1054 -35.50 2.95 2.40
N LEU A 1055 -34.85 3.73 1.53
CA LEU A 1055 -35.47 4.29 0.31
C LEU A 1055 -35.98 3.17 -0.61
N SER A 1056 -35.12 2.18 -0.88
CA SER A 1056 -35.48 1.00 -1.68
C SER A 1056 -36.64 0.22 -1.05
N HIS A 1057 -36.59 0.00 0.27
CA HIS A 1057 -37.60 -0.74 1.01
C HIS A 1057 -38.95 -0.02 1.03
N ASN A 1058 -38.96 1.30 1.28
CA ASN A 1058 -40.16 2.12 1.33
C ASN A 1058 -40.87 2.10 -0.04
N ALA A 1059 -40.13 2.35 -1.13
CA ALA A 1059 -40.67 2.29 -2.48
C ALA A 1059 -41.22 0.89 -2.84
N ALA A 1060 -40.54 -0.17 -2.43
CA ALA A 1060 -41.03 -1.56 -2.58
C ALA A 1060 -42.27 -1.84 -1.71
N LEU A 1061 -42.39 -1.25 -0.53
CA LEU A 1061 -43.52 -1.45 0.37
C LEU A 1061 -44.82 -0.90 -0.23
N TYR A 1062 -44.79 0.34 -0.73
CA TYR A 1062 -45.99 1.06 -1.20
C TYR A 1062 -46.31 0.92 -2.69
N ARG A 1063 -45.36 0.49 -3.54
CA ARG A 1063 -45.58 0.30 -4.99
C ARG A 1063 -45.39 -1.17 -5.37
N PRO A 1064 -46.46 -1.99 -5.52
CA PRO A 1064 -46.31 -3.44 -5.70
C PRO A 1064 -45.44 -3.88 -6.89
N THR A 1065 -45.40 -3.10 -7.97
CA THR A 1065 -44.59 -3.37 -9.17
C THR A 1065 -43.08 -3.23 -8.94
N THR A 1066 -42.63 -2.35 -8.03
CA THR A 1066 -41.20 -2.18 -7.74
C THR A 1066 -40.62 -3.36 -6.94
N ARG A 1067 -41.47 -4.19 -6.31
CA ARG A 1067 -41.05 -5.45 -5.64
C ARG A 1067 -40.50 -6.49 -6.63
N GLN A 1068 -40.84 -6.39 -7.91
CA GLN A 1068 -40.37 -7.28 -8.97
C GLN A 1068 -39.05 -6.81 -9.60
N MET A 1069 -38.61 -5.60 -9.27
CA MET A 1069 -37.39 -4.98 -9.80
C MET A 1069 -36.18 -5.26 -8.92
N LYS A 1070 -34.97 -5.15 -9.48
CA LYS A 1070 -33.74 -5.25 -8.67
C LYS A 1070 -33.62 -4.03 -7.76
N GLN A 1071 -33.04 -4.22 -6.56
CA GLN A 1071 -32.88 -3.12 -5.61
C GLN A 1071 -32.19 -1.89 -6.20
N ALA A 1072 -31.13 -2.06 -6.99
CA ALA A 1072 -30.42 -0.95 -7.65
C ALA A 1072 -31.32 -0.17 -8.62
N GLU A 1073 -32.22 -0.84 -9.36
CA GLU A 1073 -33.16 -0.20 -10.28
C GLU A 1073 -34.25 0.59 -9.54
N VAL A 1074 -34.69 0.07 -8.38
CA VAL A 1074 -35.63 0.78 -7.49
C VAL A 1074 -34.95 2.01 -6.90
N LEU A 1075 -33.73 1.85 -6.37
CA LEU A 1075 -32.97 2.95 -5.78
C LEU A 1075 -32.73 4.07 -6.80
N ALA A 1076 -32.22 3.75 -7.99
CA ALA A 1076 -31.98 4.71 -9.06
C ALA A 1076 -33.24 5.52 -9.46
N ARG A 1077 -34.42 4.88 -9.47
CA ARG A 1077 -35.71 5.53 -9.75
C ARG A 1077 -36.29 6.32 -8.57
N VAL A 1078 -35.89 6.01 -7.34
CA VAL A 1078 -36.29 6.76 -6.15
C VAL A 1078 -35.40 7.99 -5.98
N THR A 1079 -34.12 7.88 -6.33
CA THR A 1079 -33.15 8.99 -6.25
C THR A 1079 -33.11 9.86 -7.51
N SER A 1080 -33.87 9.55 -8.58
CA SER A 1080 -33.87 10.33 -9.82
C SER A 1080 -34.53 11.70 -9.67
N GLU A 1081 -35.43 11.87 -8.71
CA GLU A 1081 -35.99 13.17 -8.32
C GLU A 1081 -34.94 13.95 -7.49
N SER A 1082 -34.92 15.28 -7.64
CA SER A 1082 -34.00 16.14 -6.88
C SER A 1082 -34.33 16.11 -5.39
N VAL A 1083 -33.33 15.88 -4.54
CA VAL A 1083 -33.49 15.85 -3.08
C VAL A 1083 -33.89 17.22 -2.52
N TRP A 1084 -33.36 18.28 -3.12
CA TRP A 1084 -33.69 19.66 -2.79
C TRP A 1084 -34.58 20.23 -3.89
N SER A 1085 -35.66 20.93 -3.53
CA SER A 1085 -36.24 21.96 -4.40
C SER A 1085 -35.28 23.16 -4.49
N GLY A 1086 -35.43 23.98 -5.53
CA GLY A 1086 -34.62 25.21 -5.66
C GLY A 1086 -34.81 26.19 -4.47
N ARG A 1087 -35.94 26.12 -3.75
CA ARG A 1087 -36.14 26.89 -2.51
C ARG A 1087 -35.29 26.32 -1.37
N GLU A 1088 -35.42 25.02 -1.09
CA GLU A 1088 -34.65 24.37 -0.02
C GLU A 1088 -33.14 24.46 -0.25
N TRP A 1089 -32.69 24.41 -1.51
CA TRP A 1089 -31.29 24.65 -1.86
C TRP A 1089 -30.84 26.09 -1.55
N ASN A 1090 -31.66 27.09 -1.90
CA ASN A 1090 -31.36 28.49 -1.60
C ASN A 1090 -31.36 28.77 -0.10
N ASP A 1091 -32.35 28.23 0.64
CA ASP A 1091 -32.42 28.33 2.10
C ASP A 1091 -31.17 27.70 2.74
N TRP A 1092 -30.76 26.51 2.28
CA TRP A 1092 -29.57 25.82 2.77
C TRP A 1092 -28.25 26.52 2.36
N CYS A 1093 -28.19 27.19 1.21
CA CYS A 1093 -27.04 28.03 0.87
C CYS A 1093 -26.97 29.29 1.73
N SER A 1094 -28.12 29.84 2.12
CA SER A 1094 -28.22 31.07 2.92
C SER A 1094 -27.68 30.90 4.35
N GLU A 1095 -27.64 29.67 4.88
CA GLU A 1095 -26.92 29.35 6.12
C GLU A 1095 -25.43 29.72 6.11
N LEU A 1096 -24.83 29.83 4.90
CA LEU A 1096 -23.44 30.18 4.70
C LEU A 1096 -23.23 31.63 4.25
N ASP A 1097 -24.28 32.44 4.08
CA ASP A 1097 -24.07 33.81 3.60
C ASP A 1097 -23.48 34.71 4.70
N GLN A 1098 -22.23 35.10 4.50
CA GLN A 1098 -21.52 36.08 5.32
C GLN A 1098 -20.91 37.11 4.39
N GLU A 1099 -21.34 38.37 4.52
CA GLU A 1099 -20.84 39.51 3.74
C GLU A 1099 -20.90 39.32 2.21
N GLY A 1100 -21.86 38.52 1.71
CA GLY A 1100 -22.02 38.25 0.29
C GLY A 1100 -20.92 37.34 -0.28
N VAL A 1101 -20.30 36.46 0.50
CA VAL A 1101 -19.51 35.34 0.00
C VAL A 1101 -19.88 34.10 0.82
N PRO A 1102 -20.15 32.93 0.20
CA PRO A 1102 -20.38 31.72 0.96
C PRO A 1102 -19.22 31.42 1.93
N ALA A 1103 -19.54 31.40 3.22
CA ALA A 1103 -18.70 30.95 4.31
C ALA A 1103 -18.40 29.44 4.18
N LYS A 1104 -17.46 28.93 4.97
CA LYS A 1104 -17.12 27.50 4.95
C LYS A 1104 -18.21 26.71 5.67
N ALA A 1105 -18.74 25.67 5.02
CA ALA A 1105 -19.65 24.72 5.63
C ALA A 1105 -19.19 24.24 7.01
N ASN A 1106 -20.11 24.21 7.97
CA ASN A 1106 -19.84 23.69 9.30
C ASN A 1106 -19.88 22.17 9.26
N LEU A 1107 -18.71 21.53 9.38
CA LEU A 1107 -18.54 20.07 9.25
C LEU A 1107 -18.18 19.42 10.62
N PRO A 1108 -19.17 19.06 11.47
CA PRO A 1108 -18.98 18.41 12.76
C PRO A 1108 -18.10 17.15 12.73
N TRP A 1109 -18.29 16.25 11.77
CA TRP A 1109 -17.53 15.00 11.68
C TRP A 1109 -16.10 15.24 11.18
N LEU A 1110 -15.84 16.30 10.41
CA LEU A 1110 -14.49 16.74 10.09
C LEU A 1110 -13.78 17.35 11.31
N LYS A 1111 -14.46 18.20 12.09
CA LYS A 1111 -13.96 18.73 13.36
C LYS A 1111 -13.66 17.60 14.35
N GLU A 1112 -14.56 16.63 14.47
CA GLU A 1112 -14.41 15.45 15.32
C GLU A 1112 -13.28 14.54 14.82
N ARG A 1113 -13.05 14.38 13.50
CA ARG A 1113 -11.86 13.66 12.97
C ARG A 1113 -10.56 14.30 13.39
N LYS A 1114 -10.44 15.63 13.26
CA LYS A 1114 -9.26 16.36 13.74
C LYS A 1114 -9.09 16.19 15.25
N ARG A 1115 -10.18 16.23 16.02
CA ARG A 1115 -10.19 15.98 17.47
C ARG A 1115 -9.69 14.56 17.81
N GLN A 1116 -10.23 13.53 17.16
CA GLN A 1116 -9.84 12.13 17.34
C GLN A 1116 -8.39 11.88 16.92
N GLN A 1117 -7.93 12.43 15.79
CA GLN A 1117 -6.53 12.36 15.38
C GLN A 1117 -5.61 13.04 16.41
N ALA A 1118 -5.99 14.21 16.93
CA ALA A 1118 -5.26 14.87 18.01
C ALA A 1118 -5.30 14.08 19.33
N GLU A 1119 -6.38 13.38 19.65
CA GLU A 1119 -6.49 12.50 20.82
C GLU A 1119 -5.62 11.25 20.69
N VAL A 1120 -5.58 10.59 19.53
CA VAL A 1120 -4.66 9.47 19.26
C VAL A 1120 -3.21 9.94 19.36
N LYS A 1121 -2.88 11.10 18.76
CA LYS A 1121 -1.55 11.73 18.91
C LYS A 1121 -1.22 12.11 20.36
N LYS A 1122 -2.22 12.37 21.22
CA LYS A 1122 -2.05 12.65 22.66
C LYS A 1122 -1.99 11.38 23.53
N SER A 1123 -2.75 10.33 23.22
CA SER A 1123 -2.74 9.06 23.99
C SER A 1123 -1.43 8.32 23.77
N VAL A 1124 -0.91 8.33 22.54
CA VAL A 1124 0.44 7.87 22.17
C VAL A 1124 1.56 8.61 22.91
N ARG A 1125 1.28 9.79 23.51
CA ARG A 1125 2.23 10.55 24.35
C ARG A 1125 2.10 10.28 25.86
N LYS A 1126 1.14 9.48 26.33
CA LYS A 1126 0.97 9.18 27.77
C LYS A 1126 1.72 7.91 28.20
N LYS A 1127 3.06 7.97 28.22
CA LYS A 1127 3.86 7.36 29.31
C LYS A 1127 4.29 8.51 30.25
N PRO A 1128 4.10 8.40 31.57
CA PRO A 1128 4.16 9.56 32.47
C PRO A 1128 5.58 9.90 32.94
N ALA A 1129 6.38 10.53 32.08
CA ALA A 1129 7.58 11.28 32.45
C ALA A 1129 7.81 12.42 31.44
N ALA A 1130 8.44 13.51 31.87
CA ALA A 1130 8.72 14.71 31.08
C ALA A 1130 7.48 15.48 30.56
N SER A 1131 6.72 16.07 31.48
CA SER A 1131 6.12 17.39 31.22
C SER A 1131 7.07 18.48 31.70
N LYS A 1132 7.00 19.68 31.09
CA LYS A 1132 7.91 20.85 31.22
C LYS A 1132 9.20 20.78 30.38
N ASP A 1133 9.12 21.25 29.13
CA ASP A 1133 9.67 22.57 28.79
C ASP A 1133 9.24 23.02 27.37
N GLU A 1134 8.27 23.93 27.29
CA GLU A 1134 7.79 24.46 26.01
C GLU A 1134 8.65 25.63 25.51
N ARG A 1135 9.78 25.32 24.84
CA ARG A 1135 10.49 26.33 24.03
C ARG A 1135 10.06 26.28 22.57
N ARG A 1136 9.20 27.25 22.22
CA ARG A 1136 8.75 27.59 20.85
C ARG A 1136 9.90 27.49 19.85
N THR A 1137 9.70 26.69 18.79
CA THR A 1137 10.80 26.28 17.91
C THR A 1137 10.33 26.24 16.46
N ARG A 1138 10.98 27.06 15.62
CA ARG A 1138 10.57 27.32 14.23
C ARG A 1138 10.70 26.08 13.35
N VAL A 1139 9.66 25.84 12.54
CA VAL A 1139 9.58 24.74 11.56
C VAL A 1139 10.45 25.06 10.34
N HIS A 1140 11.27 24.11 9.88
CA HIS A 1140 12.06 24.27 8.65
C HIS A 1140 12.01 23.07 7.70
N ARG A 1141 10.91 23.06 6.92
CA ARG A 1141 10.83 22.83 5.47
C ARG A 1141 11.80 21.83 4.80
N THR A 1142 11.24 20.73 4.30
CA THR A 1142 11.83 19.68 3.44
C THR A 1142 11.77 20.05 1.94
N PRO A 1143 12.24 19.23 0.97
CA PRO A 1143 12.26 19.61 -0.44
C PRO A 1143 10.90 19.94 -1.09
N HIS A 1144 9.79 19.35 -0.64
CA HIS A 1144 8.45 19.76 -1.06
C HIS A 1144 7.99 21.11 -0.48
N THR A 1145 8.78 21.67 0.43
CA THR A 1145 8.63 23.03 1.00
C THR A 1145 9.89 23.90 0.78
N LEU A 1146 10.82 23.49 -0.08
CA LEU A 1146 11.93 24.33 -0.55
C LEU A 1146 11.42 25.35 -1.57
N LYS A 1147 11.48 26.65 -1.21
CA LYS A 1147 11.42 27.74 -2.21
C LYS A 1147 12.71 27.72 -3.04
N ARG A 1148 12.78 26.89 -4.10
CA ARG A 1148 13.75 27.08 -5.20
C ARG A 1148 13.48 28.46 -5.85
N LYS A 1149 14.54 29.15 -6.27
CA LYS A 1149 14.54 30.62 -6.44
C LYS A 1149 13.65 31.13 -7.58
N ASP A 1150 13.39 30.33 -8.60
CA ASP A 1150 12.67 30.73 -9.81
C ASP A 1150 11.30 30.05 -9.96
N SER A 1151 10.46 30.22 -8.93
CA SER A 1151 9.01 30.20 -9.13
C SER A 1151 8.51 31.54 -9.68
N LEU A 1152 7.32 31.51 -10.27
CA LEU A 1152 6.61 32.61 -10.91
C LEU A 1152 6.27 33.77 -9.93
N ARG A 1153 7.28 34.57 -9.54
CA ARG A 1153 7.09 35.74 -8.67
C ARG A 1153 6.47 36.90 -9.44
N ARG A 1154 5.57 37.64 -8.77
CA ARG A 1154 4.97 38.87 -9.31
C ARG A 1154 6.06 39.93 -9.50
N ALA A 1155 6.29 40.33 -10.75
CA ALA A 1155 7.03 41.55 -11.05
C ALA A 1155 6.14 42.76 -10.71
N GLY A 1156 6.24 43.26 -9.48
CA GLY A 1156 5.59 44.48 -9.04
C GLY A 1156 6.28 45.70 -9.64
N VAL A 1157 5.51 46.57 -10.29
CA VAL A 1157 5.99 47.84 -10.85
C VAL A 1157 6.41 48.76 -9.70
N ARG A 1158 7.61 49.36 -9.78
CA ARG A 1158 7.97 50.49 -8.91
C ARG A 1158 7.06 51.68 -9.23
N GLN A 1159 6.32 52.16 -8.24
CA GLN A 1159 5.92 53.57 -8.19
C GLN A 1159 6.85 54.29 -7.23
N ASP A 1160 7.71 55.13 -7.80
CA ASP A 1160 8.41 56.17 -7.05
C ASP A 1160 7.48 57.36 -6.78
N VAL A 1161 7.97 58.28 -5.92
CA VAL A 1161 7.60 59.71 -5.80
C VAL A 1161 6.55 60.10 -4.72
N CYS A 1162 7.09 60.76 -3.66
CA CYS A 1162 6.46 61.78 -2.78
C CYS A 1162 5.27 61.37 -1.87
N LYS A 1163 5.05 61.95 -0.68
CA LYS A 1163 5.66 63.07 0.08
C LYS A 1163 5.61 62.70 1.59
N LYS A 1164 6.64 62.95 2.40
CA LYS A 1164 6.82 64.18 3.20
C LYS A 1164 5.58 64.62 4.00
N ARG A 1165 5.51 64.32 5.32
CA ARG A 1165 5.72 65.29 6.44
C ARG A 1165 5.10 64.80 7.77
N GLY A 1166 5.94 64.74 8.82
CA GLY A 1166 5.61 64.96 10.24
C GLY A 1166 4.57 64.04 10.89
N ALA A 1167 4.39 64.04 12.21
CA ALA A 1167 5.27 64.42 13.33
C ALA A 1167 4.64 63.82 14.60
N THR A 1168 5.43 63.59 15.66
CA THR A 1168 5.04 63.51 17.10
C THR A 1168 3.55 63.31 17.45
N GLN A 1169 3.15 62.29 18.20
CA GLN A 1169 3.79 61.77 19.43
C GLN A 1169 3.78 60.24 19.50
#